data_AF-A0A9P4WM68-F1
#
_entry.id   AF-A0A9P4WM68-F1
#
_cell.length_a   1.000
_cell.length_b   1.000
_cell.length_c   1.000
_cell.angle_alpha   90.00
_cell.angle_beta   90.00
_cell.angle_gamma   90.00
#
_symmetry.space_group_name_H-M   'P 1'
#
loop_
_entity.id
_entity.type
_entity.pdbx_description
1 polymer ?
#
loop_
_entity_poly.entity_id
_entity_poly.type
_entity_poly.pdbx_seq_one_letter_code
_entity_poly.pdbx_strand_id
1 'polypeptide(L)'
;MVTESAKAVGYIQQLDEARCAGRWQDVPELCRKVEKHAPHRRCLTLTGRAEAQIAAYTTQRPSTAASTASSGLSQTVPALLSAIEAESDLSQESFQANVCLAWLHCVLGEPGLAVLRLPDSLDTVAARLSGQAGALTGWSKVCVVKGTFLKGSAQESTGATTDAVKTYTSILPWLSSQTAESAQFRIWTESLLGRLCQLSDQSQSSSLIGPSEALQIFRAFDKFSEGSGRNAGSATADHAKSRRLAWKAYYNTLSTIIHRDLPYEAGTVETTTEQPAISDRTALRLQQRAELKRVEVIYENLLIKETHFPKASESNREIEAWVESVISNWRVLCGASWSDSELGEGGKEGVGRSVIDILYRAATKTYHSTQILRYLFIVHASLAEFELAFKAFDSYIEIVTRGKDRAEQEGKTDEGVDDDSTVLRTSAEAIRLLCRFGCRKEAEKAVEIGRNLEKWLDHYEDTKSATGASEVPAKRALVEPTALAIAYCAIGIAQAHWAQFTYDADARAGIQAKAIQLLRKSLSPTFEDPSNVDALYALAVILAETRDIVGAIKVAKRALNSATETQAAYSTDGVLSIGTATEFGRERKLIPLWHLLALLLTSRFEYTAAEKACEAAFAQFGDPTILFGTDAETVRSEHLKEASGHNGSTPGVVDRMGNFEKTGILQIKMTQLALIEVTDGAIAAVDGCDELLALYGRLFGSPAAEKVKLDVPATLAPPKTSTGTTKGGIFRGRGSIRSQKDTSARSSAAGLSAPAIQVTDEKSAPQANETRQSAEVPPVPENALRDPPAQGTAPRPLSSASSPRKSVESSETPLRPIPHNLPLASPPQGHEHQPPRQDTRLPAPIPDTNYISPDPRFSKLQDRRQKVSLLVDIWIFTAGLYARAQGFEDARDAVAEALKLVETFENELSLDFSTAKALVEKGWGGGKSVEELWADAYTARGELLIAQRIKHEARTDFERALLHYPDHPQAIVGLSNVLLDIYSKDIPMEPTKTTEIIPVLPMQAPPSSEAVAEAEPKKHHLTSHIPSAENQLSPPELSRLAARDRAFNLLSTLTKLGAGWDYSEAWYALAGAYEESGQIEKAKEVLWWCVELEDTHPVRKWKSVAVGGFVL
;
A
#
# COMPACT_ATOMS: atom_id res chain seq x y z
N MET A 1 -46.37 42.60 -42.62
CA MET A 1 -45.30 41.58 -42.81
C MET A 1 -44.69 41.79 -44.19
N VAL A 2 -43.37 41.77 -44.31
CA VAL A 2 -42.69 41.76 -45.62
C VAL A 2 -42.44 40.30 -46.00
N THR A 3 -42.97 39.85 -47.13
CA THR A 3 -42.70 38.50 -47.65
C THR A 3 -41.35 38.49 -48.35
N GLU A 4 -40.39 37.76 -47.80
CA GLU A 4 -39.04 37.66 -48.36
C GLU A 4 -39.03 36.93 -49.71
N SER A 5 -38.11 37.31 -50.60
CA SER A 5 -37.89 36.54 -51.83
C SER A 5 -37.20 35.21 -51.52
N ALA A 6 -37.50 34.15 -52.27
CA ALA A 6 -36.88 32.83 -52.05
C ALA A 6 -35.33 32.86 -52.08
N LYS A 7 -34.72 33.81 -52.80
CA LYS A 7 -33.27 34.04 -52.79
C LYS A 7 -32.78 34.74 -51.51
N ALA A 8 -33.58 35.62 -50.92
CA ALA A 8 -33.26 36.22 -49.62
C ALA A 8 -33.30 35.17 -48.50
N VAL A 9 -34.38 34.38 -48.41
CA VAL A 9 -34.52 33.29 -47.44
C VAL A 9 -33.33 32.33 -47.52
N GLY A 10 -32.94 31.89 -48.72
CA GLY A 10 -31.79 31.02 -48.92
C GLY A 10 -30.45 31.62 -48.48
N TYR A 11 -30.21 32.92 -48.67
CA TYR A 11 -28.99 33.58 -48.19
C TYR A 11 -29.01 33.84 -46.68
N ILE A 12 -30.18 34.10 -46.08
CA ILE A 12 -30.34 34.24 -44.63
C ILE A 12 -30.08 32.90 -43.93
N GLN A 13 -30.62 31.79 -44.48
CA GLN A 13 -30.31 30.45 -43.99
C GLN A 13 -28.80 30.12 -44.12
N GLN A 14 -28.18 30.38 -45.28
CA GLN A 14 -26.74 30.18 -45.46
C GLN A 14 -25.89 31.01 -44.49
N LEU A 15 -26.35 32.21 -44.11
CA LEU A 15 -25.69 33.06 -43.12
C LEU A 15 -25.82 32.50 -41.69
N ASP A 16 -26.99 31.99 -41.30
CA ASP A 16 -27.21 31.29 -40.02
C ASP A 16 -26.33 30.02 -39.96
N GLU A 17 -26.34 29.18 -41.00
CA GLU A 17 -25.50 28.00 -41.14
C GLU A 17 -23.98 28.31 -41.11
N ALA A 18 -23.53 29.38 -41.77
CA ALA A 18 -22.13 29.78 -41.78
C ALA A 18 -21.67 30.24 -40.39
N ARG A 19 -22.48 31.02 -39.67
CA ARG A 19 -22.21 31.44 -38.28
C ARG A 19 -22.21 30.22 -37.35
N CYS A 20 -23.24 29.37 -37.41
CA CYS A 20 -23.33 28.11 -36.66
C CYS A 20 -22.17 27.14 -36.87
N ALA A 21 -21.61 27.09 -38.08
CA ALA A 21 -20.44 26.29 -38.42
C ALA A 21 -19.10 26.96 -38.03
N GLY A 22 -19.09 28.24 -37.63
CA GLY A 22 -17.86 29.01 -37.40
C GLY A 22 -17.10 29.37 -38.67
N ARG A 23 -17.76 29.38 -39.84
CA ARG A 23 -17.15 29.71 -41.15
C ARG A 23 -17.04 31.22 -41.35
N TRP A 24 -16.30 31.88 -40.46
CA TRP A 24 -16.18 33.34 -40.39
C TRP A 24 -15.67 34.01 -41.68
N GLN A 25 -14.98 33.28 -42.55
CA GLN A 25 -14.53 33.77 -43.87
C GLN A 25 -15.69 33.91 -44.89
N ASP A 26 -16.74 33.08 -44.78
CA ASP A 26 -17.90 33.12 -45.69
C ASP A 26 -18.87 34.26 -45.32
N VAL A 27 -18.90 34.63 -44.03
CA VAL A 27 -19.88 35.53 -43.42
C VAL A 27 -19.93 36.93 -44.06
N PRO A 28 -18.82 37.64 -44.35
CA PRO A 28 -18.88 38.97 -44.95
C PRO A 28 -19.54 39.02 -46.34
N GLU A 29 -19.29 38.01 -47.17
CA GLU A 29 -19.88 37.88 -48.51
C GLU A 29 -21.35 37.42 -48.45
N LEU A 30 -21.71 36.59 -47.46
CA LEU A 30 -23.10 36.25 -47.18
C LEU A 30 -23.89 37.48 -46.68
N CYS A 31 -23.33 38.29 -45.77
CA CYS A 31 -23.94 39.56 -45.36
C CYS A 31 -24.16 40.50 -46.56
N ARG A 32 -23.21 40.59 -47.50
CA ARG A 32 -23.37 41.38 -48.74
C ARG A 32 -24.49 40.86 -49.64
N LYS A 33 -24.68 39.53 -49.72
CA LYS A 33 -25.79 38.90 -50.45
C LYS A 33 -27.14 39.15 -49.78
N VAL A 34 -27.22 39.04 -48.46
CA VAL A 34 -28.44 39.36 -47.69
C VAL A 34 -28.79 40.85 -47.82
N GLU A 35 -27.84 41.75 -47.65
CA GLU A 35 -28.04 43.22 -47.80
C GLU A 35 -28.59 43.59 -49.20
N LYS A 36 -28.15 42.89 -50.26
CA LYS A 36 -28.67 43.07 -51.63
C LYS A 36 -30.10 42.54 -51.83
N HIS A 37 -30.51 41.50 -51.10
CA HIS A 37 -31.77 40.78 -51.36
C HIS A 37 -32.85 40.96 -50.28
N ALA A 38 -32.48 41.46 -49.11
CA ALA A 38 -33.35 41.86 -48.00
C ALA A 38 -32.73 43.09 -47.28
N PRO A 39 -32.67 44.27 -47.92
CA PRO A 39 -32.01 45.47 -47.36
C PRO A 39 -32.65 46.00 -46.06
N HIS A 40 -33.83 45.51 -45.68
CA HIS A 40 -34.46 45.79 -44.39
C HIS A 40 -33.86 44.98 -43.23
N ARG A 41 -33.21 43.82 -43.49
CA ARG A 41 -32.48 42.99 -42.51
C ARG A 41 -31.11 43.61 -42.17
N ARG A 42 -31.10 44.91 -41.84
CA ARG A 42 -29.89 45.68 -41.60
C ARG A 42 -29.23 45.31 -40.27
N CYS A 43 -30.03 44.94 -39.26
CA CYS A 43 -29.53 44.49 -37.97
C CYS A 43 -28.70 43.20 -38.13
N LEU A 44 -29.30 42.12 -38.66
CA LEU A 44 -28.62 40.85 -38.96
C LEU A 44 -27.30 41.01 -39.74
N THR A 45 -27.29 41.85 -40.78
CA THR A 45 -26.12 42.00 -41.66
C THR A 45 -24.99 42.81 -41.03
N LEU A 46 -25.30 43.78 -40.16
CA LEU A 46 -24.31 44.45 -39.31
C LEU A 46 -23.77 43.53 -38.22
N THR A 47 -24.63 42.76 -37.55
CA THR A 47 -24.22 41.79 -36.52
C THR A 47 -23.26 40.75 -37.09
N GLY A 48 -23.59 40.12 -38.22
CA GLY A 48 -22.71 39.13 -38.84
C GLY A 48 -21.34 39.69 -39.27
N ARG A 49 -21.30 40.96 -39.73
CA ARG A 49 -20.04 41.65 -40.07
C ARG A 49 -19.19 41.90 -38.81
N ALA A 50 -19.79 42.39 -37.73
CA ALA A 50 -19.11 42.63 -36.46
C ALA A 50 -18.59 41.32 -35.85
N GLU A 51 -19.37 40.24 -35.85
CA GLU A 51 -18.93 38.92 -35.37
C GLU A 51 -17.72 38.38 -36.15
N ALA A 52 -17.71 38.53 -37.47
CA ALA A 52 -16.57 38.12 -38.31
C ALA A 52 -15.31 38.97 -38.03
N GLN A 53 -15.47 40.28 -37.77
CA GLN A 53 -14.38 41.16 -37.37
C GLN A 53 -13.81 40.80 -35.98
N ILE A 54 -14.67 40.49 -35.01
CA ILE A 54 -14.25 40.03 -33.67
C ILE A 54 -13.51 38.70 -33.79
N ALA A 55 -14.04 37.72 -34.54
CA ALA A 55 -13.40 36.43 -34.75
C ALA A 55 -12.02 36.56 -35.44
N ALA A 56 -11.88 37.44 -36.43
CA ALA A 56 -10.60 37.74 -37.06
C ALA A 56 -9.61 38.35 -36.06
N TYR A 57 -10.04 39.33 -35.26
CA TYR A 57 -9.21 39.96 -34.22
C TYR A 57 -8.71 38.95 -33.17
N THR A 58 -9.60 38.08 -32.67
CA THR A 58 -9.23 37.02 -31.71
C THR A 58 -8.19 36.05 -32.30
N THR A 59 -8.21 35.80 -33.60
CA THR A 59 -7.33 34.83 -34.27
C THR A 59 -5.92 35.40 -34.59
N GLN A 60 -5.77 36.72 -34.73
CA GLN A 60 -4.55 37.36 -35.28
C GLN A 60 -3.45 37.70 -34.26
N ARG A 61 -3.53 37.22 -33.01
CA ARG A 61 -2.68 37.73 -31.91
C ARG A 61 -1.37 36.95 -31.70
N PRO A 62 -0.25 37.46 -32.23
CA PRO A 62 0.94 37.61 -31.39
C PRO A 62 1.63 38.98 -31.53
N SER A 63 2.11 39.52 -30.40
CA SER A 63 3.01 40.69 -30.23
C SER A 63 2.61 42.07 -30.81
N THR A 64 2.87 43.11 -30.00
CA THR A 64 3.05 44.56 -30.31
C THR A 64 2.05 45.36 -31.17
N ALA A 65 1.24 44.78 -32.06
CA ALA A 65 0.33 45.52 -32.97
C ALA A 65 -1.05 45.90 -32.37
N ALA A 66 -1.26 45.75 -31.05
CA ALA A 66 -2.59 45.75 -30.45
C ALA A 66 -3.36 47.10 -30.54
N SER A 67 -2.66 48.24 -30.56
CA SER A 67 -3.24 49.58 -30.37
C SER A 67 -3.99 50.14 -31.59
N THR A 68 -3.74 49.63 -32.79
CA THR A 68 -4.37 50.10 -34.05
C THR A 68 -5.51 49.20 -34.53
N ALA A 69 -5.61 47.96 -34.03
CA ALA A 69 -6.71 47.06 -34.36
C ALA A 69 -7.93 47.23 -33.44
N SER A 70 -7.73 47.63 -32.18
CA SER A 70 -8.82 47.92 -31.23
C SER A 70 -9.67 49.13 -31.62
N SER A 71 -9.09 50.15 -32.27
CA SER A 71 -9.81 51.34 -32.74
C SER A 71 -10.74 51.07 -33.92
N GLY A 72 -10.46 50.05 -34.74
CA GLY A 72 -11.38 49.57 -35.77
C GLY A 72 -12.58 48.83 -35.19
N LEU A 73 -12.38 48.09 -34.09
CA LEU A 73 -13.46 47.39 -33.37
C LEU A 73 -14.38 48.36 -32.63
N SER A 74 -13.84 49.35 -31.90
CA SER A 74 -14.66 50.30 -31.14
C SER A 74 -15.54 51.20 -32.04
N GLN A 75 -15.12 51.47 -33.28
CA GLN A 75 -15.93 52.15 -34.29
C GLN A 75 -17.22 51.38 -34.69
N THR A 76 -17.33 50.09 -34.40
CA THR A 76 -18.56 49.31 -34.68
C THR A 76 -19.64 49.47 -33.61
N VAL A 77 -19.27 49.88 -32.39
CA VAL A 77 -20.21 50.02 -31.25
C VAL A 77 -21.40 50.94 -31.57
N PRO A 78 -21.23 52.17 -32.09
CA PRO A 78 -22.36 53.07 -32.36
C PRO A 78 -23.27 52.56 -33.48
N ALA A 79 -22.70 51.85 -34.47
CA ALA A 79 -23.44 51.28 -35.59
C ALA A 79 -24.32 50.09 -35.18
N LEU A 80 -23.86 49.28 -34.21
CA LEU A 80 -24.66 48.22 -33.60
C LEU A 80 -25.77 48.80 -32.70
N LEU A 81 -25.46 49.79 -31.86
CA LEU A 81 -26.45 50.45 -30.99
C LEU A 81 -27.60 51.06 -31.79
N SER A 82 -27.30 51.85 -32.82
CA SER A 82 -28.32 52.45 -33.70
C SER A 82 -29.12 51.41 -34.51
N ALA A 83 -28.62 50.18 -34.66
CA ALA A 83 -29.36 49.08 -35.29
C ALA A 83 -30.24 48.30 -34.29
N ILE A 84 -29.85 48.25 -33.01
CA ILE A 84 -30.64 47.69 -31.92
C ILE A 84 -31.83 48.60 -31.61
N GLU A 85 -31.61 49.91 -31.52
CA GLU A 85 -32.64 50.94 -31.25
C GLU A 85 -33.70 51.07 -32.36
N ALA A 86 -33.43 50.55 -33.56
CA ALA A 86 -34.34 50.58 -34.71
C ALA A 86 -35.23 49.33 -34.84
N GLU A 87 -34.99 48.29 -34.02
CA GLU A 87 -35.70 47.01 -34.05
C GLU A 87 -36.61 46.86 -32.83
N SER A 88 -37.64 46.01 -32.92
CA SER A 88 -38.49 45.71 -31.76
C SER A 88 -37.78 44.83 -30.72
N ASP A 89 -38.05 45.07 -29.44
CA ASP A 89 -37.49 44.32 -28.28
C ASP A 89 -37.67 42.79 -28.35
N LEU A 90 -38.65 42.30 -29.11
CA LEU A 90 -38.97 40.88 -29.29
C LEU A 90 -38.40 40.28 -30.59
N SER A 91 -37.50 40.98 -31.28
CA SER A 91 -36.86 40.46 -32.51
C SER A 91 -35.66 39.55 -32.18
N GLN A 92 -35.55 38.42 -32.89
CA GLN A 92 -34.36 37.56 -32.79
C GLN A 92 -33.09 38.30 -33.24
N GLU A 93 -33.20 39.27 -34.17
CA GLU A 93 -32.06 40.08 -34.62
C GLU A 93 -31.53 41.04 -33.55
N SER A 94 -32.40 41.79 -32.85
CA SER A 94 -31.97 42.64 -31.73
C SER A 94 -31.30 41.81 -30.63
N PHE A 95 -31.82 40.61 -30.33
CA PHE A 95 -31.18 39.70 -29.39
C PHE A 95 -29.77 39.26 -29.84
N GLN A 96 -29.61 38.84 -31.10
CA GLN A 96 -28.30 38.48 -31.66
C GLN A 96 -27.32 39.68 -31.64
N ALA A 97 -27.81 40.88 -31.97
CA ALA A 97 -27.02 42.11 -31.97
C ALA A 97 -26.54 42.50 -30.56
N ASN A 98 -27.39 42.39 -29.54
CA ASN A 98 -27.00 42.62 -28.14
C ASN A 98 -25.94 41.61 -27.66
N VAL A 99 -26.06 40.33 -28.02
CA VAL A 99 -25.04 39.31 -27.68
C VAL A 99 -23.71 39.57 -28.42
N CYS A 100 -23.75 40.04 -29.67
CA CYS A 100 -22.55 40.48 -30.39
C CYS A 100 -21.90 41.73 -29.74
N LEU A 101 -22.71 42.70 -29.31
CA LEU A 101 -22.23 43.91 -28.64
C LEU A 101 -21.60 43.60 -27.27
N ALA A 102 -22.18 42.68 -26.51
CA ALA A 102 -21.58 42.20 -25.27
C ALA A 102 -20.24 41.45 -25.53
N TRP A 103 -20.18 40.62 -26.57
CA TRP A 103 -18.92 39.96 -26.98
C TRP A 103 -17.83 40.98 -27.34
N LEU A 104 -18.20 42.06 -28.03
CA LEU A 104 -17.32 43.17 -28.37
C LEU A 104 -16.78 43.88 -27.12
N HIS A 105 -17.65 44.23 -26.16
CA HIS A 105 -17.23 44.81 -24.87
C HIS A 105 -16.31 43.87 -24.06
N CYS A 106 -16.58 42.56 -24.03
CA CYS A 106 -15.67 41.57 -23.42
C CYS A 106 -14.28 41.58 -24.07
N VAL A 107 -14.21 41.63 -25.41
CA VAL A 107 -12.95 41.63 -26.17
C VAL A 107 -12.18 42.96 -26.04
N LEU A 108 -12.89 44.08 -25.84
CA LEU A 108 -12.28 45.39 -25.56
C LEU A 108 -11.83 45.56 -24.09
N GLY A 109 -12.19 44.63 -23.19
CA GLY A 109 -11.83 44.69 -21.76
C GLY A 109 -12.80 45.51 -20.90
N GLU A 110 -14.06 45.62 -21.31
CA GLU A 110 -15.10 46.44 -20.68
C GLU A 110 -16.23 45.57 -20.05
N PRO A 111 -15.93 44.67 -19.09
CA PRO A 111 -16.88 43.65 -18.63
C PRO A 111 -18.16 44.23 -18.02
N GLY A 112 -18.08 45.37 -17.31
CA GLY A 112 -19.27 46.02 -16.74
C GLY A 112 -20.28 46.47 -17.80
N LEU A 113 -19.83 46.86 -19.00
CA LEU A 113 -20.71 47.17 -20.12
C LEU A 113 -21.27 45.90 -20.75
N ALA A 114 -20.48 44.83 -20.85
CA ALA A 114 -20.96 43.54 -21.36
C ALA A 114 -22.10 42.96 -20.50
N VAL A 115 -22.02 43.06 -19.17
CA VAL A 115 -23.11 42.66 -18.26
C VAL A 115 -24.36 43.52 -18.50
N LEU A 116 -24.21 44.84 -18.61
CA LEU A 116 -25.33 45.78 -18.80
C LEU A 116 -26.07 45.62 -20.14
N ARG A 117 -25.41 45.03 -21.17
CA ARG A 117 -26.02 44.75 -22.48
C ARG A 117 -26.74 43.40 -22.55
N LEU A 118 -26.67 42.57 -21.52
CA LEU A 118 -27.24 41.21 -21.52
C LEU A 118 -28.43 41.11 -20.55
N PRO A 119 -29.57 40.53 -20.98
CA PRO A 119 -30.76 40.38 -20.14
C PRO A 119 -30.49 39.67 -18.80
N ASP A 120 -31.35 39.90 -17.80
CA ASP A 120 -31.21 39.29 -16.48
C ASP A 120 -31.16 37.76 -16.54
N SER A 121 -32.10 37.15 -17.26
CA SER A 121 -32.25 35.70 -17.44
C SER A 121 -32.47 35.36 -18.92
N LEU A 122 -31.46 34.77 -19.58
CA LEU A 122 -31.46 34.53 -21.03
C LEU A 122 -32.31 33.32 -21.44
N ASP A 123 -32.53 32.38 -20.52
CA ASP A 123 -33.50 31.28 -20.61
C ASP A 123 -34.93 31.83 -20.78
N THR A 124 -35.33 32.85 -20.01
CA THR A 124 -36.66 33.46 -20.13
C THR A 124 -36.82 34.25 -21.44
N VAL A 125 -35.72 34.74 -22.01
CA VAL A 125 -35.70 35.36 -23.34
C VAL A 125 -35.84 34.29 -24.42
N ALA A 126 -35.14 33.16 -24.31
CA ALA A 126 -35.28 32.01 -25.21
C ALA A 126 -36.73 31.45 -25.20
N ALA A 127 -37.35 31.35 -24.02
CA ALA A 127 -38.75 30.93 -23.86
C ALA A 127 -39.73 31.93 -24.48
N ARG A 128 -39.55 33.24 -24.25
CA ARG A 128 -40.39 34.30 -24.86
C ARG A 128 -40.28 34.33 -26.38
N LEU A 129 -39.06 34.27 -26.92
CA LEU A 129 -38.82 34.28 -28.37
C LEU A 129 -39.41 33.04 -29.07
N SER A 130 -39.27 31.85 -28.46
CA SER A 130 -39.84 30.61 -29.02
C SER A 130 -41.37 30.52 -28.93
N GLY A 131 -41.97 31.12 -27.89
CA GLY A 131 -43.43 31.09 -27.68
C GLY A 131 -44.25 31.98 -28.62
N GLN A 132 -43.65 32.98 -29.29
CA GLN A 132 -44.39 33.94 -30.13
C GLN A 132 -43.80 34.17 -31.53
N ALA A 133 -42.51 33.94 -31.76
CA ALA A 133 -41.86 34.20 -33.06
C ALA A 133 -41.57 32.93 -33.90
N GLY A 134 -42.08 31.78 -33.46
CA GLY A 134 -41.73 30.47 -34.03
C GLY A 134 -40.42 29.90 -33.46
N ALA A 135 -39.91 28.83 -34.06
CA ALA A 135 -38.69 28.18 -33.60
C ALA A 135 -37.48 29.15 -33.64
N LEU A 136 -36.58 29.03 -32.64
CA LEU A 136 -35.32 29.76 -32.63
C LEU A 136 -34.44 29.32 -33.81
N THR A 137 -33.87 30.28 -34.54
CA THR A 137 -32.86 29.96 -35.57
C THR A 137 -31.62 29.32 -34.94
N GLY A 138 -30.79 28.66 -35.76
CA GLY A 138 -29.59 27.99 -35.29
C GLY A 138 -28.67 28.97 -34.56
N TRP A 139 -28.46 30.18 -35.10
CA TRP A 139 -27.63 31.18 -34.44
C TRP A 139 -28.29 31.77 -33.19
N SER A 140 -29.61 31.94 -33.16
CA SER A 140 -30.31 32.34 -31.94
C SER A 140 -30.10 31.33 -30.79
N LYS A 141 -30.13 30.02 -31.07
CA LYS A 141 -29.76 29.00 -30.06
C LYS A 141 -28.32 29.19 -29.56
N VAL A 142 -27.36 29.51 -30.44
CA VAL A 142 -25.97 29.80 -30.05
C VAL A 142 -25.90 31.08 -29.20
N CYS A 143 -26.61 32.14 -29.57
CA CYS A 143 -26.62 33.42 -28.86
C CYS A 143 -27.17 33.31 -27.42
N VAL A 144 -28.12 32.41 -27.14
CA VAL A 144 -28.57 32.15 -25.76
C VAL A 144 -27.40 31.64 -24.90
N VAL A 145 -26.73 30.56 -25.34
CA VAL A 145 -25.61 29.97 -24.59
C VAL A 145 -24.39 30.90 -24.52
N LYS A 146 -24.00 31.49 -25.66
CA LYS A 146 -22.88 32.42 -25.77
C LYS A 146 -23.12 33.68 -24.93
N GLY A 147 -24.35 34.20 -24.91
CA GLY A 147 -24.75 35.32 -24.07
C GLY A 147 -24.59 34.99 -22.58
N THR A 148 -25.11 33.84 -22.12
CA THR A 148 -24.95 33.42 -20.72
C THR A 148 -23.49 33.22 -20.34
N PHE A 149 -22.67 32.64 -21.24
CA PHE A 149 -21.23 32.51 -21.02
C PHE A 149 -20.53 33.87 -20.85
N LEU A 150 -20.78 34.80 -21.78
CA LEU A 150 -20.18 36.14 -21.76
C LEU A 150 -20.64 36.95 -20.54
N LYS A 151 -21.91 36.83 -20.13
CA LYS A 151 -22.44 37.50 -18.93
C LYS A 151 -21.75 36.99 -17.66
N GLY A 152 -21.71 35.66 -17.47
CA GLY A 152 -21.04 35.04 -16.33
C GLY A 152 -19.54 35.39 -16.27
N SER A 153 -18.84 35.26 -17.40
CA SER A 153 -17.40 35.57 -17.48
C SER A 153 -17.11 37.06 -17.22
N ALA A 154 -18.00 37.96 -17.64
CA ALA A 154 -17.91 39.38 -17.31
C ALA A 154 -18.22 39.67 -15.83
N GLN A 155 -19.21 39.00 -15.23
CA GLN A 155 -19.50 39.08 -13.79
C GLN A 155 -18.30 38.60 -12.95
N GLU A 156 -17.70 37.46 -13.29
CA GLU A 156 -16.45 36.97 -12.68
C GLU A 156 -15.32 38.01 -12.81
N SER A 157 -15.16 38.61 -13.99
CA SER A 157 -14.16 39.67 -14.25
C SER A 157 -14.40 40.95 -13.44
N THR A 158 -15.61 41.17 -12.93
CA THR A 158 -15.94 42.26 -11.99
C THR A 158 -15.92 41.83 -10.51
N GLY A 159 -15.64 40.56 -10.20
CA GLY A 159 -15.64 40.01 -8.85
C GLY A 159 -17.02 39.57 -8.33
N ALA A 160 -18.06 39.57 -9.16
CA ALA A 160 -19.44 39.19 -8.81
C ALA A 160 -19.69 37.68 -8.99
N THR A 161 -18.81 36.83 -8.44
CA THR A 161 -18.78 35.38 -8.73
C THR A 161 -20.08 34.65 -8.34
N THR A 162 -20.75 35.09 -7.28
CA THR A 162 -22.07 34.53 -6.86
C THR A 162 -23.16 34.75 -7.90
N ASP A 163 -23.14 35.87 -8.62
CA ASP A 163 -24.12 36.20 -9.66
C ASP A 163 -23.73 35.61 -11.01
N ALA A 164 -22.42 35.38 -11.24
CA ALA A 164 -21.94 34.54 -12.34
C ALA A 164 -22.44 33.10 -12.20
N VAL A 165 -22.32 32.48 -11.00
CA VAL A 165 -22.84 31.13 -10.72
C VAL A 165 -24.33 31.04 -11.03
N LYS A 166 -25.17 31.94 -10.49
CA LYS A 166 -26.62 31.98 -10.79
C LYS A 166 -26.90 32.12 -12.29
N THR A 167 -26.11 32.95 -12.98
CA THR A 167 -26.24 33.16 -14.42
C THR A 167 -25.92 31.86 -15.18
N TYR A 168 -24.83 31.18 -14.83
CA TYR A 168 -24.45 29.89 -15.42
C TYR A 168 -25.42 28.75 -15.09
N THR A 169 -26.02 28.67 -13.90
CA THR A 169 -26.98 27.61 -13.54
C THR A 169 -28.36 27.83 -14.17
N SER A 170 -28.80 29.08 -14.35
CA SER A 170 -30.13 29.42 -14.91
C SER A 170 -30.46 28.75 -16.26
N ILE A 171 -29.45 28.49 -17.09
CA ILE A 171 -29.63 27.92 -18.43
C ILE A 171 -29.68 26.37 -18.44
N LEU A 172 -29.35 25.69 -17.34
CA LEU A 172 -29.29 24.22 -17.29
C LEU A 172 -30.62 23.52 -17.63
N PRO A 173 -31.80 23.96 -17.13
CA PRO A 173 -33.08 23.34 -17.51
C PRO A 173 -33.35 23.49 -19.00
N TRP A 174 -33.05 24.66 -19.58
CA TRP A 174 -33.20 24.91 -21.02
C TRP A 174 -32.26 24.02 -21.84
N LEU A 175 -30.96 23.96 -21.50
CA LEU A 175 -29.98 23.09 -22.16
C LEU A 175 -30.39 21.61 -22.14
N SER A 176 -30.99 21.13 -21.05
CA SER A 176 -31.45 19.74 -20.94
C SER A 176 -32.48 19.31 -22.00
N SER A 177 -33.17 20.28 -22.61
CA SER A 177 -34.16 20.10 -23.68
C SER A 177 -33.61 20.23 -25.11
N GLN A 178 -32.35 20.64 -25.29
CA GLN A 178 -31.81 21.02 -26.60
C GLN A 178 -30.87 19.97 -27.21
N THR A 179 -31.02 19.76 -28.52
CA THR A 179 -30.15 18.93 -29.36
C THR A 179 -28.91 19.71 -29.81
N ALA A 180 -27.72 19.11 -29.64
CA ALA A 180 -26.43 19.74 -29.93
C ALA A 180 -26.09 19.79 -31.44
N GLU A 181 -26.88 20.56 -32.20
CA GLU A 181 -26.93 20.54 -33.67
C GLU A 181 -25.72 21.18 -34.36
N SER A 182 -25.17 22.28 -33.85
CA SER A 182 -24.12 23.06 -34.54
C SER A 182 -22.78 23.12 -33.81
N ALA A 183 -21.69 23.35 -34.56
CA ALA A 183 -20.34 23.37 -34.03
C ALA A 183 -20.13 24.51 -33.01
N GLN A 184 -20.60 25.72 -33.30
CA GLN A 184 -20.54 26.84 -32.36
C GLN A 184 -21.44 26.60 -31.14
N PHE A 185 -22.63 26.02 -31.29
CA PHE A 185 -23.47 25.66 -30.13
C PHE A 185 -22.72 24.72 -29.20
N ARG A 186 -22.02 23.71 -29.75
CA ARG A 186 -21.21 22.78 -28.96
C ARG A 186 -20.10 23.51 -28.21
N ILE A 187 -19.30 24.32 -28.91
CA ILE A 187 -18.17 25.07 -28.34
C ILE A 187 -18.60 25.98 -27.19
N TRP A 188 -19.64 26.81 -27.37
CA TRP A 188 -20.08 27.73 -26.31
C TRP A 188 -20.76 27.01 -25.13
N THR A 189 -21.46 25.89 -25.38
CA THR A 189 -22.04 25.06 -24.30
C THR A 189 -20.95 24.35 -23.50
N GLU A 190 -19.93 23.83 -24.17
CA GLU A 190 -18.80 23.17 -23.50
C GLU A 190 -17.97 24.16 -22.67
N SER A 191 -17.73 25.37 -23.18
CA SER A 191 -17.07 26.45 -22.43
C SER A 191 -17.88 26.90 -21.20
N LEU A 192 -19.21 26.98 -21.31
CA LEU A 192 -20.10 27.34 -20.21
C LEU A 192 -20.14 26.25 -19.14
N LEU A 193 -20.46 25.02 -19.52
CA LEU A 193 -20.53 23.89 -18.57
C LEU A 193 -19.16 23.62 -17.96
N GLY A 194 -18.08 23.69 -18.75
CA GLY A 194 -16.72 23.51 -18.27
C GLY A 194 -16.27 24.58 -17.27
N ARG A 195 -16.69 25.85 -17.44
CA ARG A 195 -16.42 26.90 -16.44
C ARG A 195 -17.27 26.71 -15.18
N LEU A 196 -18.55 26.36 -15.33
CA LEU A 196 -19.43 26.09 -14.19
C LEU A 196 -18.94 24.88 -13.37
N CYS A 197 -18.45 23.82 -14.01
CA CYS A 197 -17.77 22.70 -13.36
C CYS A 197 -16.56 23.14 -12.52
N GLN A 198 -15.73 24.06 -13.02
CA GLN A 198 -14.59 24.61 -12.26
C GLN A 198 -15.03 25.45 -11.05
N LEU A 199 -16.18 26.13 -11.12
CA LEU A 199 -16.78 26.88 -10.02
C LEU A 199 -17.54 25.98 -9.02
N SER A 200 -17.76 24.72 -9.36
CA SER A 200 -18.46 23.70 -8.55
C SER A 200 -17.52 22.75 -7.81
N ASP A 201 -16.20 22.93 -7.94
CA ASP A 201 -15.17 22.06 -7.37
C ASP A 201 -15.15 22.13 -5.83
N GLN A 202 -15.65 21.08 -5.18
CA GLN A 202 -15.79 21.00 -3.72
C GLN A 202 -14.45 20.83 -2.97
N SER A 203 -13.34 20.61 -3.68
CA SER A 203 -12.01 20.53 -3.05
C SER A 203 -11.52 21.88 -2.51
N GLN A 204 -12.08 23.00 -2.99
CA GLN A 204 -11.72 24.35 -2.57
C GLN A 204 -12.46 24.76 -1.28
N SER A 205 -11.77 25.47 -0.38
CA SER A 205 -12.29 25.83 0.95
C SER A 205 -13.43 26.86 0.95
N SER A 206 -13.66 27.54 -0.18
CA SER A 206 -14.71 28.55 -0.38
C SER A 206 -15.71 28.13 -1.47
N SER A 207 -16.16 26.88 -1.44
CA SER A 207 -17.21 26.38 -2.33
C SER A 207 -18.48 27.24 -2.25
N LEU A 208 -18.98 27.68 -3.41
CA LEU A 208 -20.19 28.52 -3.54
C LEU A 208 -21.47 27.71 -3.81
N ILE A 209 -21.35 26.39 -3.99
CA ILE A 209 -22.37 25.49 -4.54
C ILE A 209 -22.41 24.24 -3.66
N GLY A 210 -23.60 23.76 -3.29
CA GLY A 210 -23.72 22.55 -2.45
C GLY A 210 -23.26 21.27 -3.18
N PRO A 211 -22.82 20.21 -2.46
CA PRO A 211 -22.30 19.00 -3.09
C PRO A 211 -23.32 18.32 -4.03
N SER A 212 -24.60 18.30 -3.66
CA SER A 212 -25.70 17.78 -4.49
C SER A 212 -25.88 18.57 -5.79
N GLU A 213 -25.92 19.91 -5.71
CA GLU A 213 -26.05 20.79 -6.87
C GLU A 213 -24.81 20.67 -7.79
N ALA A 214 -23.61 20.56 -7.21
CA ALA A 214 -22.38 20.30 -7.95
C ALA A 214 -22.44 18.97 -8.70
N LEU A 215 -22.90 17.87 -8.08
CA LEU A 215 -23.11 16.60 -8.77
C LEU A 215 -24.10 16.71 -9.94
N GLN A 216 -25.19 17.46 -9.78
CA GLN A 216 -26.16 17.71 -10.87
C GLN A 216 -25.50 18.47 -12.04
N ILE A 217 -24.69 19.50 -11.75
CA ILE A 217 -23.90 20.25 -12.73
C ILE A 217 -22.91 19.33 -13.48
N PHE A 218 -22.13 18.52 -12.76
CA PHE A 218 -21.16 17.62 -13.37
C PHE A 218 -21.82 16.54 -14.25
N ARG A 219 -22.94 15.98 -13.82
CA ARG A 219 -23.73 15.01 -14.60
C ARG A 219 -24.38 15.63 -15.84
N ALA A 220 -24.75 16.91 -15.79
CA ALA A 220 -25.22 17.65 -16.97
C ALA A 220 -24.08 17.87 -17.99
N PHE A 221 -22.86 18.14 -17.54
CA PHE A 221 -21.66 18.22 -18.38
C PHE A 221 -21.29 16.87 -19.01
N ASP A 222 -21.33 15.76 -18.24
CA ASP A 222 -21.09 14.40 -18.72
C ASP A 222 -22.05 14.02 -19.87
N LYS A 223 -23.36 14.11 -19.61
CA LYS A 223 -24.43 13.83 -20.59
C LYS A 223 -24.28 14.65 -21.88
N PHE A 224 -23.83 15.92 -21.76
CA PHE A 224 -23.56 16.77 -22.90
C PHE A 224 -22.29 16.35 -23.68
N SER A 225 -21.24 15.94 -22.96
CA SER A 225 -19.98 15.46 -23.52
C SER A 225 -20.18 14.18 -24.36
N GLU A 226 -20.92 13.20 -23.83
CA GLU A 226 -21.27 11.96 -24.57
C GLU A 226 -21.98 12.26 -25.89
N GLY A 227 -22.99 13.14 -25.88
CA GLY A 227 -23.74 13.54 -27.08
C GLY A 227 -22.92 14.27 -28.15
N SER A 228 -21.72 14.76 -27.80
CA SER A 228 -20.79 15.39 -28.74
C SER A 228 -19.87 14.38 -29.45
N GLY A 229 -19.76 13.16 -28.93
CA GLY A 229 -18.74 12.16 -29.26
C GLY A 229 -18.87 11.48 -30.63
N ARG A 230 -18.41 12.15 -31.70
CA ARG A 230 -17.86 11.48 -32.91
C ARG A 230 -17.04 12.38 -33.86
N ASN A 231 -17.39 13.66 -34.00
CA ASN A 231 -16.79 14.56 -35.01
C ASN A 231 -15.90 15.68 -34.41
N ALA A 232 -15.11 15.38 -33.38
CA ALA A 232 -14.27 16.37 -32.66
C ALA A 232 -12.97 16.77 -33.41
N GLY A 233 -12.99 16.81 -34.74
CA GLY A 233 -11.80 16.94 -35.61
C GLY A 233 -11.17 18.33 -35.74
N SER A 234 -11.40 19.26 -34.81
CA SER A 234 -10.74 20.58 -34.77
C SER A 234 -10.98 21.33 -33.44
N ALA A 235 -10.63 20.73 -32.29
CA ALA A 235 -10.59 21.47 -31.02
C ALA A 235 -9.28 22.28 -30.92
N THR A 236 -9.33 23.55 -30.48
CA THR A 236 -8.10 24.29 -30.13
C THR A 236 -7.56 23.84 -28.77
N ALA A 237 -6.27 24.04 -28.52
CA ALA A 237 -5.60 23.59 -27.30
C ALA A 237 -6.29 24.09 -26.01
N ASP A 238 -6.79 25.33 -26.00
CA ASP A 238 -7.49 25.91 -24.85
C ASP A 238 -8.80 25.18 -24.51
N HIS A 239 -9.54 24.71 -25.52
CA HIS A 239 -10.78 23.96 -25.31
C HIS A 239 -10.49 22.56 -24.75
N ALA A 240 -9.45 21.88 -25.25
CA ALA A 240 -9.00 20.59 -24.69
C ALA A 240 -8.60 20.74 -23.21
N LYS A 241 -7.79 21.75 -22.89
CA LYS A 241 -7.39 22.08 -21.52
C LYS A 241 -8.60 22.41 -20.62
N SER A 242 -9.56 23.20 -21.12
CA SER A 242 -10.79 23.53 -20.37
C SER A 242 -11.62 22.29 -20.06
N ARG A 243 -11.82 21.40 -21.05
CA ARG A 243 -12.48 20.11 -20.89
C ARG A 243 -11.76 19.24 -19.86
N ARG A 244 -10.44 19.13 -19.93
CA ARG A 244 -9.63 18.36 -18.95
C ARG A 244 -9.80 18.91 -17.53
N LEU A 245 -9.83 20.23 -17.35
CA LEU A 245 -10.04 20.87 -16.05
C LEU A 245 -11.46 20.66 -15.50
N ALA A 246 -12.49 20.59 -16.35
CA ALA A 246 -13.84 20.25 -15.93
C ALA A 246 -13.94 18.80 -15.42
N TRP A 247 -13.33 17.84 -16.12
CA TRP A 247 -13.22 16.45 -15.66
C TRP A 247 -12.38 16.32 -14.38
N LYS A 248 -11.32 17.12 -14.23
CA LYS A 248 -10.54 17.22 -12.98
C LYS A 248 -11.42 17.70 -11.81
N ALA A 249 -12.21 18.76 -11.99
CA ALA A 249 -13.11 19.27 -10.95
C ALA A 249 -14.19 18.25 -10.54
N TYR A 250 -14.70 17.45 -11.49
CA TYR A 250 -15.63 16.35 -11.22
C TYR A 250 -14.96 15.25 -10.39
N TYR A 251 -13.76 14.82 -10.81
CA TYR A 251 -12.96 13.83 -10.08
C TYR A 251 -12.60 14.30 -8.67
N ASN A 252 -12.10 15.53 -8.53
CA ASN A 252 -11.83 16.19 -7.25
C ASN A 252 -13.07 16.22 -6.34
N THR A 253 -14.24 16.52 -6.89
CA THR A 253 -15.50 16.60 -6.13
C THR A 253 -15.95 15.22 -5.66
N LEU A 254 -15.97 14.21 -6.53
CA LEU A 254 -16.31 12.83 -6.14
C LEU A 254 -15.32 12.29 -5.09
N SER A 255 -14.03 12.58 -5.25
CA SER A 255 -13.00 12.29 -4.25
C SER A 255 -13.33 12.98 -2.92
N THR A 256 -13.61 14.28 -2.95
CA THR A 256 -13.97 15.07 -1.76
C THR A 256 -15.24 14.58 -1.05
N ILE A 257 -16.21 14.05 -1.79
CA ILE A 257 -17.45 13.48 -1.24
C ILE A 257 -17.16 12.16 -0.52
N ILE A 258 -16.39 11.25 -1.14
CA ILE A 258 -15.94 9.99 -0.51
C ILE A 258 -15.04 10.28 0.70
N HIS A 259 -14.19 11.31 0.59
CA HIS A 259 -13.29 11.75 1.64
C HIS A 259 -14.03 12.33 2.85
N ARG A 260 -15.00 13.22 2.67
CA ARG A 260 -15.70 13.88 3.80
C ARG A 260 -17.01 13.17 4.20
N ASP A 261 -17.22 11.92 3.75
CA ASP A 261 -18.46 11.11 3.86
C ASP A 261 -19.74 11.94 3.61
N LEU A 262 -19.68 12.80 2.59
CA LEU A 262 -20.75 13.74 2.25
C LEU A 262 -21.92 13.00 1.57
N PRO A 263 -23.16 13.51 1.69
CA PRO A 263 -24.32 12.91 1.04
C PRO A 263 -24.11 12.79 -0.48
N TYR A 264 -24.22 11.56 -0.98
CA TYR A 264 -24.21 11.23 -2.39
C TYR A 264 -25.64 10.91 -2.85
N GLU A 265 -26.18 11.75 -3.73
CA GLU A 265 -27.49 11.54 -4.33
C GLU A 265 -27.36 10.71 -5.62
N ALA A 266 -28.13 9.64 -5.73
CA ALA A 266 -28.36 8.97 -7.02
C ALA A 266 -29.09 9.94 -7.98
N GLY A 267 -28.69 9.97 -9.25
CA GLY A 267 -29.17 10.97 -10.22
C GLY A 267 -30.63 10.86 -10.69
N THR A 268 -31.51 10.19 -9.94
CA THR A 268 -32.91 9.94 -10.31
C THR A 268 -33.83 9.85 -9.09
N VAL A 269 -34.88 10.69 -9.10
CA VAL A 269 -36.07 10.71 -8.23
C VAL A 269 -35.88 11.31 -6.82
N GLU A 270 -36.60 12.40 -6.57
CA GLU A 270 -36.86 12.96 -5.25
C GLU A 270 -37.71 11.98 -4.43
N THR A 271 -37.22 11.51 -3.27
CA THR A 271 -38.08 10.90 -2.25
C THR A 271 -37.64 11.38 -0.87
N THR A 272 -38.56 11.99 -0.12
CA THR A 272 -38.28 12.60 1.18
C THR A 272 -38.16 11.58 2.32
N THR A 273 -37.13 11.79 3.15
CA THR A 273 -37.07 11.42 4.58
C THR A 273 -37.61 10.06 5.01
N GLU A 274 -36.73 9.06 5.03
CA GLU A 274 -36.56 8.17 6.19
C GLU A 274 -35.14 7.56 6.12
N GLN A 275 -34.67 6.85 7.17
CA GLN A 275 -33.32 6.26 7.13
C GLN A 275 -33.27 5.10 6.13
N PRO A 276 -32.39 5.12 5.11
CA PRO A 276 -32.32 4.08 4.09
C PRO A 276 -31.91 2.73 4.70
N ALA A 277 -32.44 1.63 4.16
CA ALA A 277 -32.09 0.31 4.62
C ALA A 277 -30.65 -0.04 4.22
N ILE A 278 -30.06 -1.06 4.86
CA ILE A 278 -28.67 -1.48 4.60
C ILE A 278 -28.43 -1.78 3.11
N SER A 279 -29.42 -2.41 2.45
CA SER A 279 -29.41 -2.69 1.00
C SER A 279 -29.29 -1.41 0.15
N ASP A 280 -30.01 -0.35 0.52
CA ASP A 280 -30.04 0.91 -0.23
C ASP A 280 -28.69 1.65 -0.09
N ARG A 281 -28.08 1.61 1.10
CA ARG A 281 -26.73 2.17 1.32
C ARG A 281 -25.68 1.47 0.45
N THR A 282 -25.75 0.15 0.33
CA THR A 282 -24.85 -0.62 -0.54
C THR A 282 -25.08 -0.29 -2.01
N ALA A 283 -26.33 -0.17 -2.46
CA ALA A 283 -26.64 0.23 -3.83
C ALA A 283 -26.12 1.65 -4.17
N LEU A 284 -26.30 2.62 -3.27
CA LEU A 284 -25.78 3.98 -3.43
C LEU A 284 -24.25 4.00 -3.51
N ARG A 285 -23.55 3.27 -2.63
CA ARG A 285 -22.08 3.17 -2.62
C ARG A 285 -21.52 2.50 -3.88
N LEU A 286 -22.19 1.47 -4.39
CA LEU A 286 -21.86 0.85 -5.69
C LEU A 286 -22.00 1.85 -6.84
N GLN A 287 -23.08 2.64 -6.86
CA GLN A 287 -23.29 3.68 -7.87
C GLN A 287 -22.22 4.80 -7.78
N GLN A 288 -21.90 5.25 -6.57
CA GLN A 288 -20.84 6.22 -6.29
C GLN A 288 -19.47 5.73 -6.76
N ARG A 289 -19.10 4.46 -6.47
CA ARG A 289 -17.85 3.85 -6.93
C ARG A 289 -17.80 3.72 -8.45
N ALA A 290 -18.91 3.36 -9.09
CA ALA A 290 -19.02 3.26 -10.55
C ALA A 290 -18.92 4.64 -11.24
N GLU A 291 -19.52 5.68 -10.66
CA GLU A 291 -19.39 7.06 -11.12
C GLU A 291 -17.95 7.55 -11.00
N LEU A 292 -17.31 7.37 -9.83
CA LEU A 292 -15.88 7.67 -9.65
C LEU A 292 -15.02 6.94 -10.69
N LYS A 293 -15.20 5.62 -10.89
CA LYS A 293 -14.38 4.83 -11.83
C LYS A 293 -14.52 5.31 -13.28
N ARG A 294 -15.73 5.74 -13.70
CA ARG A 294 -15.97 6.31 -15.03
C ARG A 294 -15.22 7.64 -15.20
N VAL A 295 -15.37 8.54 -14.23
CA VAL A 295 -14.76 9.87 -14.23
C VAL A 295 -13.23 9.79 -14.16
N GLU A 296 -12.69 8.91 -13.31
CA GLU A 296 -11.28 8.53 -13.18
C GLU A 296 -10.68 8.11 -14.53
N VAL A 297 -11.29 7.15 -15.23
CA VAL A 297 -10.83 6.66 -16.54
C VAL A 297 -10.90 7.73 -17.63
N ILE A 298 -11.92 8.61 -17.62
CA ILE A 298 -12.04 9.71 -18.59
C ILE A 298 -10.98 10.78 -18.34
N TYR A 299 -10.77 11.18 -17.08
CA TYR A 299 -9.77 12.18 -16.71
C TYR A 299 -8.34 11.67 -16.96
N GLU A 300 -8.03 10.43 -16.58
CA GLU A 300 -6.78 9.74 -16.93
C GLU A 300 -6.54 9.80 -18.44
N ASN A 301 -7.54 9.40 -19.23
CA ASN A 301 -7.42 9.35 -20.69
C ASN A 301 -7.17 10.69 -21.37
N LEU A 302 -7.53 11.82 -20.73
CA LEU A 302 -7.20 13.16 -21.22
C LEU A 302 -5.80 13.57 -20.74
N LEU A 303 -5.51 13.38 -19.46
CA LEU A 303 -4.23 13.73 -18.83
C LEU A 303 -3.05 12.98 -19.47
N ILE A 304 -3.16 11.66 -19.67
CA ILE A 304 -2.15 10.79 -20.30
C ILE A 304 -1.96 11.09 -21.81
N LYS A 305 -2.94 11.71 -22.49
CA LYS A 305 -2.80 12.13 -23.90
C LYS A 305 -2.13 13.49 -24.05
N GLU A 306 -2.39 14.42 -23.14
CA GLU A 306 -1.85 15.78 -23.18
C GLU A 306 -0.47 15.89 -22.53
N THR A 307 -0.15 15.03 -21.55
CA THR A 307 1.18 14.96 -20.93
C THR A 307 2.19 14.22 -21.82
N HIS A 308 3.41 14.75 -21.87
CA HIS A 308 4.54 14.19 -22.60
C HIS A 308 5.59 13.70 -21.60
N PHE A 309 6.43 12.72 -21.96
CA PHE A 309 7.52 12.29 -21.07
C PHE A 309 8.48 13.47 -20.80
N PRO A 310 8.90 13.71 -19.55
CA PRO A 310 9.67 14.90 -19.20
C PRO A 310 11.05 14.91 -19.86
N LYS A 311 11.53 16.09 -20.27
CA LYS A 311 12.95 16.29 -20.58
C LYS A 311 13.77 16.29 -19.28
N ALA A 312 15.10 16.17 -19.38
CA ALA A 312 16.02 16.15 -18.23
C ALA A 312 16.00 17.40 -17.33
N SER A 313 15.25 18.45 -17.69
CA SER A 313 15.05 19.68 -16.92
C SER A 313 13.58 19.96 -16.55
N GLU A 314 12.70 18.96 -16.69
CA GLU A 314 11.25 19.09 -16.53
C GLU A 314 10.73 17.99 -15.58
N SER A 315 9.64 18.26 -14.86
CA SER A 315 8.95 17.27 -14.00
C SER A 315 7.44 17.35 -14.16
N ASN A 316 6.77 16.20 -14.19
CA ASN A 316 5.33 16.11 -14.47
C ASN A 316 4.50 16.14 -13.18
N ARG A 317 4.63 17.23 -12.41
CA ARG A 317 3.93 17.46 -11.14
C ARG A 317 2.40 17.32 -11.21
N GLU A 318 1.80 17.46 -12.40
CA GLU A 318 0.35 17.23 -12.57
C GLU A 318 -0.03 15.74 -12.57
N ILE A 319 0.85 14.83 -13.02
CA ILE A 319 0.69 13.38 -12.88
C ILE A 319 0.82 12.99 -11.42
N GLU A 320 1.85 13.50 -10.74
CA GLU A 320 2.16 13.23 -9.32
C GLU A 320 1.02 13.71 -8.39
N ALA A 321 0.51 14.91 -8.62
CA ALA A 321 -0.66 15.43 -7.90
C ALA A 321 -1.97 14.66 -8.19
N TRP A 322 -2.13 14.07 -9.37
CA TRP A 322 -3.26 13.18 -9.67
C TRP A 322 -3.09 11.82 -8.99
N VAL A 323 -1.90 11.24 -9.02
CA VAL A 323 -1.57 9.98 -8.33
C VAL A 323 -1.83 10.09 -6.82
N GLU A 324 -1.48 11.21 -6.16
CA GLU A 324 -1.81 11.40 -4.74
C GLU A 324 -3.33 11.37 -4.47
N SER A 325 -4.14 11.90 -5.39
CA SER A 325 -5.60 11.85 -5.29
C SER A 325 -6.15 10.44 -5.55
N VAL A 326 -5.58 9.68 -6.50
CA VAL A 326 -5.92 8.26 -6.72
C VAL A 326 -5.58 7.43 -5.48
N ILE A 327 -4.41 7.65 -4.90
CA ILE A 327 -3.97 6.93 -3.70
C ILE A 327 -4.79 7.34 -2.47
N SER A 328 -5.13 8.62 -2.30
CA SER A 328 -6.04 9.06 -1.23
C SER A 328 -7.43 8.42 -1.35
N ASN A 329 -7.98 8.33 -2.57
CA ASN A 329 -9.22 7.59 -2.81
C ASN A 329 -9.07 6.10 -2.48
N TRP A 330 -7.97 5.47 -2.90
CA TRP A 330 -7.66 4.06 -2.59
C TRP A 330 -7.55 3.81 -1.08
N ARG A 331 -6.92 4.72 -0.31
CA ARG A 331 -6.83 4.62 1.17
C ARG A 331 -8.22 4.52 1.81
N VAL A 332 -9.18 5.35 1.36
CA VAL A 332 -10.55 5.35 1.91
C VAL A 332 -11.36 4.14 1.42
N LEU A 333 -11.31 3.83 0.12
CA LEU A 333 -12.04 2.69 -0.47
C LEU A 333 -11.53 1.32 0.04
N CYS A 334 -10.24 1.19 0.33
CA CYS A 334 -9.65 -0.02 0.91
C CYS A 334 -9.68 -0.01 2.45
N GLY A 335 -9.87 1.15 3.08
CA GLY A 335 -10.01 1.33 4.53
C GLY A 335 -11.28 0.69 5.12
N ALA A 336 -11.40 0.72 6.44
CA ALA A 336 -12.45 0.00 7.18
C ALA A 336 -13.88 0.54 6.97
N SER A 337 -14.04 1.76 6.45
CA SER A 337 -15.34 2.40 6.20
C SER A 337 -16.10 1.82 5.00
N TRP A 338 -15.43 1.08 4.13
CA TRP A 338 -16.01 0.40 2.97
C TRP A 338 -15.84 -1.12 3.06
N SER A 339 -16.87 -1.87 2.68
CA SER A 339 -16.86 -3.33 2.52
C SER A 339 -16.62 -3.75 1.07
N ASP A 340 -16.14 -4.98 0.84
CA ASP A 340 -15.97 -5.52 -0.51
C ASP A 340 -17.28 -5.54 -1.32
N SER A 341 -18.41 -5.81 -0.65
CA SER A 341 -19.77 -5.74 -1.21
C SER A 341 -20.20 -4.34 -1.68
N GLU A 342 -19.65 -3.26 -1.11
CA GLU A 342 -19.95 -1.88 -1.50
C GLU A 342 -19.08 -1.40 -2.68
N LEU A 343 -18.06 -2.18 -3.09
CA LEU A 343 -17.13 -1.84 -4.18
C LEU A 343 -17.42 -2.59 -5.48
N GLY A 344 -18.15 -3.71 -5.41
CA GLY A 344 -18.59 -4.50 -6.56
C GLY A 344 -17.61 -5.62 -6.93
N GLU A 345 -17.59 -5.97 -8.22
CA GLU A 345 -16.78 -7.10 -8.73
C GLU A 345 -15.28 -6.91 -8.42
N GLY A 346 -14.69 -7.91 -7.77
CA GLY A 346 -13.30 -7.91 -7.31
C GLY A 346 -13.04 -7.18 -5.99
N GLY A 347 -14.02 -6.47 -5.41
CA GLY A 347 -13.88 -5.78 -4.12
C GLY A 347 -12.64 -4.88 -4.05
N LYS A 348 -12.02 -4.80 -2.86
CA LYS A 348 -10.78 -4.04 -2.61
C LYS A 348 -9.58 -4.54 -3.40
N GLU A 349 -9.53 -5.83 -3.70
CA GLU A 349 -8.48 -6.45 -4.52
C GLU A 349 -8.52 -5.89 -5.97
N GLY A 350 -9.73 -5.78 -6.53
CA GLY A 350 -9.99 -5.15 -7.83
C GLY A 350 -9.72 -3.65 -7.85
N VAL A 351 -9.97 -2.94 -6.74
CA VAL A 351 -9.56 -1.53 -6.60
C VAL A 351 -8.03 -1.41 -6.57
N GLY A 352 -7.34 -2.23 -5.78
CA GLY A 352 -5.87 -2.25 -5.69
C GLY A 352 -5.20 -2.52 -7.04
N ARG A 353 -5.65 -3.54 -7.80
CA ARG A 353 -5.11 -3.80 -9.14
C ARG A 353 -5.38 -2.66 -10.12
N SER A 354 -6.57 -2.05 -10.08
CA SER A 354 -6.90 -0.87 -10.89
C SER A 354 -5.98 0.33 -10.59
N VAL A 355 -5.45 0.42 -9.37
CA VAL A 355 -4.51 1.47 -8.95
C VAL A 355 -3.07 1.15 -9.34
N ILE A 356 -2.62 -0.11 -9.26
CA ILE A 356 -1.32 -0.55 -9.81
C ILE A 356 -1.25 -0.26 -11.32
N ASP A 357 -2.34 -0.55 -12.03
CA ASP A 357 -2.52 -0.25 -13.44
C ASP A 357 -2.35 1.25 -13.76
N ILE A 358 -2.94 2.12 -12.92
CA ILE A 358 -2.78 3.58 -12.98
C ILE A 358 -1.34 3.99 -12.68
N LEU A 359 -0.73 3.45 -11.61
CA LEU A 359 0.64 3.78 -11.19
C LEU A 359 1.67 3.43 -12.27
N TYR A 360 1.53 2.28 -12.94
CA TYR A 360 2.41 1.94 -14.07
C TYR A 360 2.20 2.85 -15.27
N ARG A 361 0.95 3.26 -15.60
CA ARG A 361 0.70 4.23 -16.67
C ARG A 361 1.24 5.61 -16.32
N ALA A 362 1.09 6.06 -15.08
CA ALA A 362 1.71 7.28 -14.55
C ALA A 362 3.24 7.22 -14.63
N ALA A 363 3.86 6.08 -14.29
CA ALA A 363 5.29 5.86 -14.42
C ALA A 363 5.80 6.06 -15.86
N THR A 364 5.04 5.65 -16.89
CA THR A 364 5.39 5.94 -18.31
C THR A 364 5.39 7.44 -18.68
N LYS A 365 4.93 8.31 -17.78
CA LYS A 365 4.90 9.78 -17.93
C LYS A 365 5.80 10.50 -16.93
N THR A 366 6.60 9.80 -16.14
CA THR A 366 7.51 10.39 -15.14
C THR A 366 8.91 9.82 -15.26
N TYR A 367 9.92 10.56 -14.83
CA TYR A 367 11.27 10.04 -14.68
C TYR A 367 11.63 9.96 -13.20
N HIS A 368 11.94 8.76 -12.72
CA HIS A 368 12.46 8.49 -11.37
C HIS A 368 11.61 9.01 -10.19
N SER A 369 10.30 9.22 -10.38
CA SER A 369 9.40 9.74 -9.33
C SER A 369 9.35 8.82 -8.10
N THR A 370 9.92 9.29 -7.00
CA THR A 370 10.01 8.57 -5.72
C THR A 370 8.64 8.29 -5.12
N GLN A 371 7.72 9.25 -5.23
CA GLN A 371 6.31 9.11 -4.84
C GLN A 371 5.63 7.91 -5.52
N ILE A 372 5.78 7.75 -6.85
CA ILE A 372 5.15 6.66 -7.60
C ILE A 372 5.75 5.30 -7.21
N LEU A 373 7.08 5.21 -7.01
CA LEU A 373 7.72 3.97 -6.56
C LEU A 373 7.29 3.57 -5.14
N ARG A 374 7.18 4.55 -4.23
CA ARG A 374 6.65 4.35 -2.88
C ARG A 374 5.19 3.85 -2.90
N TYR A 375 4.37 4.33 -3.82
CA TYR A 375 3.00 3.86 -3.97
C TYR A 375 2.86 2.52 -4.69
N LEU A 376 3.75 2.18 -5.63
CA LEU A 376 3.86 0.81 -6.13
C LEU A 376 4.22 -0.16 -5.00
N PHE A 377 5.19 0.17 -4.14
CA PHE A 377 5.54 -0.61 -2.95
C PHE A 377 4.32 -0.83 -2.04
N ILE A 378 3.63 0.25 -1.62
CA ILE A 378 2.48 0.17 -0.69
C ILE A 378 1.30 -0.62 -1.30
N VAL A 379 0.95 -0.41 -2.58
CA VAL A 379 -0.22 -1.08 -3.15
C VAL A 379 0.08 -2.54 -3.51
N HIS A 380 1.27 -2.90 -4.01
CA HIS A 380 1.65 -4.31 -4.15
C HIS A 380 1.69 -5.03 -2.79
N ALA A 381 2.21 -4.38 -1.74
CA ALA A 381 2.17 -4.95 -0.39
C ALA A 381 0.74 -5.23 0.09
N SER A 382 -0.21 -4.31 -0.18
CA SER A 382 -1.63 -4.50 0.17
C SER A 382 -2.32 -5.68 -0.53
N LEU A 383 -1.75 -6.18 -1.64
CA LEU A 383 -2.22 -7.36 -2.36
C LEU A 383 -1.36 -8.62 -2.10
N ALA A 384 -0.51 -8.58 -1.06
CA ALA A 384 0.48 -9.61 -0.74
C ALA A 384 1.48 -9.93 -1.89
N GLU A 385 1.62 -9.04 -2.88
CA GLU A 385 2.54 -9.16 -4.01
C GLU A 385 3.97 -8.71 -3.61
N PHE A 386 4.47 -9.20 -2.47
CA PHE A 386 5.70 -8.73 -1.82
C PHE A 386 6.93 -8.75 -2.74
N GLU A 387 7.03 -9.74 -3.63
CA GLU A 387 8.08 -9.82 -4.65
C GLU A 387 8.12 -8.61 -5.60
N LEU A 388 6.98 -7.98 -5.90
CA LEU A 388 6.91 -6.75 -6.70
C LEU A 388 7.05 -5.52 -5.80
N ALA A 389 6.44 -5.55 -4.62
CA ALA A 389 6.55 -4.48 -3.63
C ALA A 389 8.02 -4.18 -3.27
N PHE A 390 8.82 -5.22 -2.95
CA PHE A 390 10.22 -5.03 -2.60
C PHE A 390 11.09 -4.63 -3.80
N LYS A 391 10.74 -4.99 -5.05
CA LYS A 391 11.45 -4.47 -6.24
C LYS A 391 11.19 -2.97 -6.44
N ALA A 392 9.98 -2.49 -6.17
CA ALA A 392 9.66 -1.07 -6.16
C ALA A 392 10.36 -0.32 -5.01
N PHE A 393 10.41 -0.91 -3.82
CA PHE A 393 11.13 -0.37 -2.66
C PHE A 393 12.65 -0.30 -2.90
N ASP A 394 13.28 -1.36 -3.40
CA ASP A 394 14.72 -1.39 -3.66
C ASP A 394 15.10 -0.32 -4.70
N SER A 395 14.28 -0.15 -5.74
CA SER A 395 14.42 0.91 -6.76
C SER A 395 14.25 2.32 -6.16
N TYR A 396 13.29 2.50 -5.24
CA TYR A 396 13.08 3.74 -4.50
C TYR A 396 14.30 4.10 -3.65
N ILE A 397 14.83 3.16 -2.86
CA ILE A 397 16.01 3.37 -2.02
C ILE A 397 17.26 3.66 -2.87
N GLU A 398 17.44 2.99 -4.02
CA GLU A 398 18.55 3.27 -4.95
C GLU A 398 18.51 4.71 -5.50
N ILE A 399 17.31 5.19 -5.88
CA ILE A 399 17.10 6.55 -6.39
C ILE A 399 17.26 7.60 -5.27
N VAL A 400 16.65 7.38 -4.10
CA VAL A 400 16.74 8.26 -2.94
C VAL A 400 18.19 8.41 -2.46
N THR A 401 18.92 7.30 -2.32
CA THR A 401 20.32 7.32 -1.85
C THR A 401 21.18 8.15 -2.80
N ARG A 402 21.13 7.85 -4.12
CA ARG A 402 21.83 8.65 -5.13
C ARG A 402 21.37 10.11 -5.18
N GLY A 403 20.13 10.40 -4.81
CA GLY A 403 19.59 11.76 -4.66
C GLY A 403 20.29 12.52 -3.54
N LYS A 404 20.41 11.90 -2.36
CA LYS A 404 21.13 12.46 -1.22
C LYS A 404 22.62 12.63 -1.51
N ASP A 405 23.26 11.62 -2.13
CA ASP A 405 24.67 11.69 -2.56
C ASP A 405 24.95 12.92 -3.44
N ARG A 406 24.05 13.25 -4.38
CA ARG A 406 24.13 14.47 -5.21
C ARG A 406 23.87 15.73 -4.39
N ALA A 407 22.84 15.74 -3.55
CA ALA A 407 22.45 16.90 -2.76
C ALA A 407 23.56 17.34 -1.78
N GLU A 408 24.29 16.38 -1.20
CA GLU A 408 25.46 16.64 -0.37
C GLU A 408 26.64 17.23 -1.18
N GLN A 409 26.89 16.71 -2.40
CA GLN A 409 27.97 17.18 -3.27
C GLN A 409 27.70 18.55 -3.90
N GLU A 410 26.45 18.84 -4.29
CA GLU A 410 26.05 20.09 -4.95
C GLU A 410 25.55 21.18 -4.00
N GLY A 411 25.32 20.84 -2.72
CA GLY A 411 24.82 21.77 -1.70
C GLY A 411 23.38 22.24 -1.91
N LYS A 412 22.58 21.51 -2.68
CA LYS A 412 21.19 21.84 -3.04
C LYS A 412 20.28 20.64 -2.79
N THR A 413 19.09 20.88 -2.27
CA THR A 413 18.03 19.87 -2.19
C THR A 413 17.52 19.51 -3.59
N ASP A 414 17.54 18.23 -3.93
CA ASP A 414 16.93 17.71 -5.17
C ASP A 414 15.40 17.74 -5.03
N GLU A 415 14.71 18.64 -5.75
CA GLU A 415 13.26 18.82 -5.68
C GLU A 415 12.44 17.60 -6.16
N GLY A 416 13.09 16.57 -6.71
CA GLY A 416 12.47 15.31 -7.15
C GLY A 416 12.64 14.13 -6.19
N VAL A 417 13.14 14.35 -4.96
CA VAL A 417 13.43 13.29 -3.98
C VAL A 417 12.60 13.50 -2.71
N ASP A 418 11.99 12.41 -2.22
CA ASP A 418 11.22 12.39 -0.96
C ASP A 418 12.08 12.84 0.24
N ASP A 419 11.44 13.56 1.17
CA ASP A 419 12.10 14.09 2.37
C ASP A 419 12.55 12.99 3.34
N ASP A 420 13.47 13.34 4.25
CA ASP A 420 14.02 12.42 5.23
C ASP A 420 12.95 11.72 6.10
N SER A 421 11.91 12.43 6.55
CA SER A 421 10.84 11.84 7.38
C SER A 421 10.04 10.81 6.58
N THR A 422 9.71 11.11 5.31
CA THR A 422 9.04 10.17 4.39
C THR A 422 9.93 8.96 4.07
N VAL A 423 11.23 9.15 3.87
CA VAL A 423 12.21 8.07 3.64
C VAL A 423 12.34 7.16 4.87
N LEU A 424 12.39 7.72 6.08
CA LEU A 424 12.39 6.96 7.33
C LEU A 424 11.11 6.13 7.49
N ARG A 425 9.93 6.74 7.33
CA ARG A 425 8.63 6.05 7.45
C ARG A 425 8.47 4.91 6.43
N THR A 426 8.87 5.13 5.18
CA THR A 426 8.80 4.12 4.11
C THR A 426 9.71 2.92 4.39
N SER A 427 10.90 3.19 4.92
CA SER A 427 11.87 2.13 5.30
C SER A 427 11.43 1.36 6.56
N ALA A 428 10.77 2.04 7.50
CA ALA A 428 10.17 1.42 8.68
C ALA A 428 9.01 0.49 8.32
N GLU A 429 8.13 0.89 7.40
CA GLU A 429 7.05 0.01 6.89
C GLU A 429 7.61 -1.19 6.12
N ALA A 430 8.68 -1.01 5.33
CA ALA A 430 9.38 -2.11 4.68
C ALA A 430 9.92 -3.14 5.70
N ILE A 431 10.53 -2.68 6.80
CA ILE A 431 10.93 -3.55 7.92
C ILE A 431 9.71 -4.22 8.57
N ARG A 432 8.63 -3.48 8.84
CA ARG A 432 7.41 -4.01 9.46
C ARG A 432 6.82 -5.17 8.66
N LEU A 433 6.73 -5.05 7.33
CA LEU A 433 6.24 -6.10 6.46
C LEU A 433 7.16 -7.34 6.42
N LEU A 434 8.49 -7.14 6.37
CA LEU A 434 9.48 -8.23 6.43
C LEU A 434 9.39 -9.00 7.75
N CYS A 435 9.26 -8.29 8.87
CA CYS A 435 9.17 -8.87 10.22
C CYS A 435 7.80 -9.47 10.56
N ARG A 436 6.70 -9.03 9.92
CA ARG A 436 5.35 -9.55 10.17
C ARG A 436 4.99 -10.76 9.31
N PHE A 437 5.39 -10.76 8.03
CA PHE A 437 4.91 -11.73 7.05
C PHE A 437 5.99 -12.57 6.38
N GLY A 438 7.27 -12.21 6.54
CA GLY A 438 8.41 -12.89 5.95
C GLY A 438 8.90 -14.10 6.75
N CYS A 439 9.94 -14.74 6.23
CA CYS A 439 10.70 -15.79 6.89
C CYS A 439 12.12 -15.28 7.22
N ARG A 440 13.07 -16.20 7.40
CA ARG A 440 14.45 -15.88 7.81
C ARG A 440 15.22 -14.96 6.84
N LYS A 441 15.03 -15.12 5.52
CA LYS A 441 15.73 -14.29 4.51
C LYS A 441 15.23 -12.85 4.58
N GLU A 442 13.93 -12.71 4.82
CA GLU A 442 13.23 -11.45 4.95
C GLU A 442 13.63 -10.75 6.26
N ALA A 443 13.82 -11.50 7.35
CA ALA A 443 14.41 -11.00 8.59
C ALA A 443 15.85 -10.49 8.41
N GLU A 444 16.68 -11.17 7.60
CA GLU A 444 18.03 -10.73 7.26
C GLU A 444 18.01 -9.41 6.46
N LYS A 445 17.10 -9.29 5.49
CA LYS A 445 16.85 -8.05 4.74
C LYS A 445 16.32 -6.92 5.64
N ALA A 446 15.50 -7.22 6.65
CA ALA A 446 15.02 -6.23 7.62
C ALA A 446 16.18 -5.63 8.42
N VAL A 447 17.15 -6.46 8.83
CA VAL A 447 18.38 -6.00 9.48
C VAL A 447 19.29 -5.21 8.52
N GLU A 448 19.27 -5.50 7.22
CA GLU A 448 19.98 -4.70 6.21
C GLU A 448 19.37 -3.30 6.04
N ILE A 449 18.05 -3.20 5.90
CA ILE A 449 17.35 -1.90 5.85
C ILE A 449 17.58 -1.14 7.17
N GLY A 450 17.52 -1.83 8.31
CA GLY A 450 17.84 -1.27 9.63
C GLY A 450 19.26 -0.70 9.69
N ARG A 451 20.27 -1.42 9.20
CA ARG A 451 21.67 -0.95 9.11
C ARG A 451 21.86 0.27 8.19
N ASN A 452 20.95 0.50 7.24
CA ASN A 452 20.98 1.69 6.39
C ASN A 452 20.24 2.87 7.04
N LEU A 453 19.15 2.62 7.77
CA LEU A 453 18.50 3.63 8.62
C LEU A 453 19.43 4.13 9.73
N GLU A 454 20.19 3.26 10.38
CA GLU A 454 21.16 3.66 11.42
C GLU A 454 22.15 4.70 10.89
N LYS A 455 22.77 4.47 9.72
CA LYS A 455 23.69 5.45 9.08
C LYS A 455 23.02 6.80 8.82
N TRP A 456 21.79 6.81 8.32
CA TRP A 456 21.05 8.05 8.05
C TRP A 456 20.70 8.81 9.34
N LEU A 457 20.49 8.09 10.46
CA LEU A 457 20.28 8.69 11.78
C LEU A 457 21.58 9.22 12.38
N ASP A 458 22.69 8.50 12.24
CA ASP A 458 24.03 8.92 12.69
C ASP A 458 24.46 10.23 12.00
N HIS A 459 24.34 10.31 10.66
CA HIS A 459 24.61 11.54 9.90
C HIS A 459 23.76 12.75 10.35
N TYR A 460 22.54 12.51 10.86
CA TYR A 460 21.65 13.55 11.39
C TYR A 460 22.00 13.98 12.82
N GLU A 461 22.44 13.06 13.70
CA GLU A 461 22.93 13.39 15.05
C GLU A 461 24.29 14.15 14.98
N ASP A 462 25.18 13.79 14.04
CA ASP A 462 26.41 14.55 13.73
C ASP A 462 26.09 15.96 13.19
N THR A 463 25.19 16.06 12.21
CA THR A 463 24.83 17.36 11.58
C THR A 463 24.20 18.33 12.57
N LYS A 464 23.37 17.84 13.51
CA LYS A 464 22.85 18.64 14.63
C LYS A 464 23.97 19.17 15.52
N SER A 465 24.97 18.33 15.82
CA SER A 465 26.07 18.70 16.72
C SER A 465 26.98 19.78 16.11
N ALA A 466 27.21 19.74 14.79
CA ALA A 466 28.04 20.72 14.08
C ALA A 466 27.43 22.14 14.05
N THR A 467 26.10 22.28 14.08
CA THR A 467 25.40 23.58 14.02
C THR A 467 25.34 24.35 15.34
N GLY A 468 26.00 23.85 16.40
CA GLY A 468 26.04 24.52 17.71
C GLY A 468 26.87 25.81 17.78
N ALA A 469 27.59 26.20 16.73
CA ALA A 469 28.50 27.34 16.75
C ALA A 469 28.46 28.19 15.45
N SER A 470 27.65 29.25 15.48
CA SER A 470 27.60 30.38 14.53
C SER A 470 26.85 30.18 13.21
N GLU A 471 26.38 31.33 12.71
CA GLU A 471 25.70 31.61 11.42
C GLU A 471 24.25 31.11 11.23
N VAL A 472 23.59 31.72 10.25
CA VAL A 472 22.12 31.77 10.12
C VAL A 472 21.58 30.47 9.50
N PRO A 473 20.51 29.87 10.05
CA PRO A 473 20.00 28.59 9.55
C PRO A 473 19.46 28.70 8.12
N ALA A 474 20.21 28.16 7.17
CA ALA A 474 19.67 27.75 5.88
C ALA A 474 18.59 26.67 6.10
N LYS A 475 17.52 26.70 5.32
CA LYS A 475 16.37 25.78 5.45
C LYS A 475 16.72 24.35 5.01
N ARG A 476 17.46 23.60 5.84
CA ARG A 476 17.43 22.13 5.82
C ARG A 476 16.12 21.67 6.46
N ALA A 477 15.50 20.63 5.90
CA ALA A 477 14.27 20.07 6.46
C ALA A 477 14.56 19.51 7.87
N LEU A 478 13.74 19.87 8.85
CA LEU A 478 13.85 19.32 10.20
C LEU A 478 13.13 17.97 10.22
N VAL A 479 13.87 16.87 10.30
CA VAL A 479 13.26 15.52 10.45
C VAL A 479 12.33 15.52 11.65
N GLU A 480 11.11 15.02 11.44
CA GLU A 480 10.04 15.09 12.43
C GLU A 480 10.31 14.13 13.60
N PRO A 481 10.05 14.52 14.87
CA PRO A 481 10.38 13.68 16.02
C PRO A 481 9.68 12.32 15.97
N THR A 482 8.43 12.28 15.50
CA THR A 482 7.67 11.04 15.28
C THR A 482 8.29 10.12 14.22
N ALA A 483 8.90 10.67 13.16
CA ALA A 483 9.60 9.88 12.15
C ALA A 483 10.88 9.22 12.72
N LEU A 484 11.55 9.90 13.65
CA LEU A 484 12.69 9.34 14.41
C LEU A 484 12.24 8.22 15.35
N ALA A 485 11.12 8.38 16.08
CA ALA A 485 10.54 7.31 16.89
C ALA A 485 10.21 6.07 16.04
N ILE A 486 9.52 6.25 14.91
CA ILE A 486 9.16 5.18 13.97
C ILE A 486 10.41 4.46 13.44
N ALA A 487 11.48 5.20 13.07
CA ALA A 487 12.74 4.60 12.63
C ALA A 487 13.43 3.79 13.74
N TYR A 488 13.58 4.35 14.95
CA TYR A 488 14.17 3.63 16.09
C TYR A 488 13.37 2.39 16.49
N CYS A 489 12.03 2.47 16.42
CA CYS A 489 11.14 1.34 16.66
C CYS A 489 11.36 0.23 15.63
N ALA A 490 11.36 0.56 14.34
CA ALA A 490 11.56 -0.40 13.26
C ALA A 490 12.93 -1.10 13.33
N ILE A 491 14.02 -0.36 13.56
CA ILE A 491 15.36 -0.97 13.72
C ILE A 491 15.34 -1.91 14.94
N GLY A 492 14.71 -1.50 16.05
CA GLY A 492 14.53 -2.36 17.24
C GLY A 492 13.77 -3.66 16.93
N ILE A 493 12.65 -3.58 16.19
CA ILE A 493 11.86 -4.71 15.72
C ILE A 493 12.69 -5.63 14.80
N ALA A 494 13.50 -5.09 13.89
CA ALA A 494 14.37 -5.88 13.01
C ALA A 494 15.41 -6.69 13.80
N GLN A 495 16.06 -6.07 14.79
CA GLN A 495 17.03 -6.74 15.65
C GLN A 495 16.36 -7.81 16.52
N ALA A 496 15.20 -7.51 17.14
CA ALA A 496 14.43 -8.47 17.93
C ALA A 496 14.00 -9.69 17.10
N HIS A 497 13.45 -9.46 15.90
CA HIS A 497 13.06 -10.53 14.98
C HIS A 497 14.27 -11.40 14.55
N TRP A 498 15.42 -10.78 14.26
CA TRP A 498 16.63 -11.52 13.89
C TRP A 498 17.22 -12.37 15.02
N ALA A 499 17.05 -11.96 16.29
CA ALA A 499 17.49 -12.77 17.44
C ALA A 499 16.82 -14.16 17.48
N GLN A 500 15.59 -14.30 16.97
CA GLN A 500 14.90 -15.58 16.84
C GLN A 500 15.45 -16.48 15.71
N PHE A 501 16.21 -15.93 14.75
CA PHE A 501 16.71 -16.64 13.56
C PHE A 501 18.23 -16.78 13.48
N THR A 502 18.99 -16.08 14.33
CA THR A 502 20.44 -16.26 14.41
C THR A 502 20.80 -17.66 14.92
N TYR A 503 21.79 -18.28 14.28
CA TYR A 503 22.48 -19.49 14.76
C TYR A 503 23.71 -19.15 15.63
N ASP A 504 24.15 -17.89 15.60
CA ASP A 504 25.19 -17.39 16.49
C ASP A 504 24.55 -17.10 17.86
N ALA A 505 24.85 -17.98 18.83
CA ALA A 505 24.34 -17.89 20.19
C ALA A 505 25.04 -16.79 20.99
N ASP A 506 26.33 -16.56 20.74
CA ASP A 506 27.14 -15.56 21.45
C ASP A 506 26.71 -14.14 21.05
N ALA A 507 26.41 -13.92 19.77
CA ALA A 507 25.86 -12.66 19.28
C ALA A 507 24.40 -12.40 19.72
N ARG A 508 23.61 -13.44 20.02
CA ARG A 508 22.15 -13.31 20.27
C ARG A 508 21.84 -12.33 21.40
N ALA A 509 22.53 -12.45 22.54
CA ALA A 509 22.34 -11.56 23.68
C ALA A 509 22.66 -10.08 23.35
N GLY A 510 23.71 -9.84 22.55
CA GLY A 510 24.07 -8.50 22.08
C GLY A 510 23.02 -7.89 21.13
N ILE A 511 22.44 -8.71 20.25
CA ILE A 511 21.34 -8.32 19.35
C ILE A 511 20.09 -7.96 20.15
N GLN A 512 19.71 -8.79 21.12
CA GLN A 512 18.55 -8.54 22.01
C GLN A 512 18.74 -7.27 22.86
N ALA A 513 19.94 -7.06 23.42
CA ALA A 513 20.27 -5.85 24.17
C ALA A 513 20.18 -4.59 23.30
N LYS A 514 20.68 -4.64 22.05
CA LYS A 514 20.55 -3.54 21.08
C LYS A 514 19.09 -3.27 20.72
N ALA A 515 18.28 -4.31 20.51
CA ALA A 515 16.84 -4.17 20.26
C ALA A 515 16.12 -3.45 21.42
N ILE A 516 16.37 -3.88 22.67
CA ILE A 516 15.83 -3.25 23.88
C ILE A 516 16.26 -1.79 24.01
N GLN A 517 17.52 -1.45 23.68
CA GLN A 517 18.01 -0.07 23.69
C GLN A 517 17.29 0.81 22.67
N LEU A 518 17.11 0.33 21.44
CA LEU A 518 16.46 1.07 20.36
C LEU A 518 14.96 1.28 20.61
N LEU A 519 14.24 0.24 21.08
CA LEU A 519 12.83 0.33 21.47
C LEU A 519 12.63 1.27 22.67
N ARG A 520 13.59 1.33 23.61
CA ARG A 520 13.59 2.34 24.68
C ARG A 520 13.93 3.74 24.17
N LYS A 521 14.76 3.89 23.12
CA LYS A 521 15.04 5.17 22.45
C LYS A 521 13.80 5.70 21.72
N SER A 522 13.05 4.85 20.99
CA SER A 522 11.83 5.27 20.29
C SER A 522 10.73 5.78 21.23
N LEU A 523 10.57 5.14 22.39
CA LEU A 523 9.58 5.51 23.42
C LEU A 523 10.01 6.68 24.34
N SER A 524 11.03 7.44 23.93
CA SER A 524 11.48 8.64 24.64
C SER A 524 10.49 9.80 24.46
N PRO A 525 10.13 10.55 25.52
CA PRO A 525 9.30 11.76 25.40
C PRO A 525 9.86 12.83 24.46
N THR A 526 11.14 12.76 24.08
CA THR A 526 11.79 13.62 23.09
C THR A 526 11.30 13.41 21.65
N PHE A 527 10.53 12.35 21.39
CA PHE A 527 10.04 11.99 20.05
C PHE A 527 8.52 12.01 19.91
N GLU A 528 7.84 12.69 20.84
CA GLU A 528 6.40 13.04 20.81
C GLU A 528 5.40 11.87 20.87
N ASP A 529 5.81 10.62 20.58
CA ASP A 529 5.02 9.39 20.80
C ASP A 529 5.63 8.46 21.87
N PRO A 530 5.51 8.79 23.17
CA PRO A 530 5.90 7.91 24.28
C PRO A 530 4.85 6.83 24.59
N SER A 531 3.76 6.74 23.82
CA SER A 531 2.60 5.86 24.09
C SER A 531 2.40 4.77 23.04
N ASN A 532 3.23 4.75 21.99
CA ASN A 532 3.16 3.82 20.87
C ASN A 532 2.92 2.36 21.30
N VAL A 533 1.73 1.86 21.00
CA VAL A 533 1.28 0.52 21.44
C VAL A 533 2.12 -0.58 20.80
N ASP A 534 2.49 -0.41 19.53
CA ASP A 534 3.24 -1.40 18.75
C ASP A 534 4.69 -1.50 19.25
N ALA A 535 5.32 -0.36 19.57
CA ALA A 535 6.66 -0.32 20.18
C ALA A 535 6.67 -0.84 21.63
N LEU A 536 5.63 -0.56 22.42
CA LEU A 536 5.48 -1.10 23.77
C LEU A 536 5.25 -2.62 23.75
N TYR A 537 4.48 -3.13 22.78
CA TYR A 537 4.33 -4.57 22.56
C TYR A 537 5.65 -5.22 22.18
N ALA A 538 6.35 -4.69 21.17
CA ALA A 538 7.68 -5.19 20.77
C ALA A 538 8.66 -5.22 21.94
N LEU A 539 8.67 -4.14 22.77
CA LEU A 539 9.50 -4.06 23.97
C LEU A 539 9.08 -5.06 25.06
N ALA A 540 7.79 -5.30 25.26
CA ALA A 540 7.31 -6.28 26.24
C ALA A 540 7.65 -7.72 25.82
N VAL A 541 7.51 -8.07 24.53
CA VAL A 541 7.86 -9.42 24.02
C VAL A 541 9.36 -9.67 24.12
N ILE A 542 10.22 -8.72 23.70
CA ILE A 542 11.67 -8.95 23.78
C ILE A 542 12.18 -9.03 25.23
N LEU A 543 11.56 -8.29 26.16
CA LEU A 543 11.86 -8.41 27.59
C LEU A 543 11.41 -9.76 28.17
N ALA A 544 10.28 -10.31 27.69
CA ALA A 544 9.84 -11.66 28.05
C ALA A 544 10.83 -12.73 27.56
N GLU A 545 11.31 -12.63 26.30
CA GLU A 545 12.33 -13.53 25.75
C GLU A 545 13.67 -13.41 26.50
N THR A 546 14.10 -12.21 26.89
CA THR A 546 15.30 -12.03 27.75
C THR A 546 15.02 -12.27 29.24
N ARG A 547 13.88 -12.90 29.57
CA ARG A 547 13.42 -13.27 30.92
C ARG A 547 13.35 -12.12 31.95
N ASP A 548 13.30 -10.85 31.52
CA ASP A 548 12.94 -9.70 32.36
C ASP A 548 11.40 -9.63 32.52
N ILE A 549 10.84 -10.64 33.18
CA ILE A 549 9.41 -10.83 33.35
C ILE A 549 8.77 -9.62 34.08
N VAL A 550 9.48 -9.04 35.06
CA VAL A 550 8.99 -7.88 35.82
C VAL A 550 8.98 -6.60 34.97
N GLY A 551 10.03 -6.36 34.17
CA GLY A 551 10.07 -5.29 33.19
C GLY A 551 9.00 -5.45 32.11
N ALA A 552 8.85 -6.66 31.57
CA ALA A 552 7.82 -7.00 30.58
C ALA A 552 6.40 -6.74 31.11
N ILE A 553 6.06 -7.18 32.33
CA ILE A 553 4.75 -6.89 32.96
C ILE A 553 4.53 -5.39 33.11
N LYS A 554 5.56 -4.63 33.51
CA LYS A 554 5.47 -3.17 33.66
C LYS A 554 5.24 -2.47 32.31
N VAL A 555 5.87 -2.93 31.22
CA VAL A 555 5.69 -2.40 29.87
C VAL A 555 4.31 -2.78 29.30
N ALA A 556 3.88 -4.04 29.44
CA ALA A 556 2.55 -4.48 29.02
C ALA A 556 1.44 -3.71 29.74
N LYS A 557 1.54 -3.53 31.08
CA LYS A 557 0.59 -2.71 31.84
C LYS A 557 0.63 -1.22 31.45
N ARG A 558 1.79 -0.67 31.04
CA ARG A 558 1.87 0.70 30.46
C ARG A 558 1.14 0.79 29.12
N ALA A 559 1.22 -0.23 28.27
CA ALA A 559 0.52 -0.27 26.99
C ALA A 559 -1.00 -0.33 27.17
N LEU A 560 -1.48 -1.24 28.03
CA LEU A 560 -2.91 -1.41 28.33
C LEU A 560 -3.50 -0.15 29.01
N ASN A 561 -2.78 0.42 29.99
CA ASN A 561 -3.20 1.61 30.75
C ASN A 561 -2.89 2.94 30.05
N SER A 562 -2.44 2.94 28.79
CA SER A 562 -2.23 4.16 28.01
C SER A 562 -3.56 4.92 27.91
N ALA A 563 -3.65 6.07 28.56
CA ALA A 563 -4.93 6.63 28.99
C ALA A 563 -5.78 7.15 27.83
N THR A 564 -7.09 6.93 27.93
CA THR A 564 -8.11 7.46 27.02
C THR A 564 -8.35 8.96 27.29
N GLU A 565 -7.32 9.81 27.17
CA GLU A 565 -7.46 11.26 27.33
C GLU A 565 -8.20 11.89 26.14
N THR A 566 -9.53 11.80 26.20
CA THR A 566 -10.58 12.68 25.60
C THR A 566 -10.18 13.62 24.45
N GLN A 567 -9.53 13.10 23.41
CA GLN A 567 -9.56 13.69 22.06
C GLN A 567 -10.58 12.89 21.24
N ALA A 568 -11.68 13.55 20.87
CA ALA A 568 -12.87 12.90 20.33
C ALA A 568 -12.71 12.48 18.86
N ALA A 569 -11.89 11.45 18.61
CA ALA A 569 -11.52 10.95 17.28
C ALA A 569 -10.94 12.03 16.33
N TYR A 570 -10.37 13.10 16.88
CA TYR A 570 -9.61 14.08 16.12
C TYR A 570 -8.17 13.58 15.97
N SER A 571 -7.64 13.62 14.74
CA SER A 571 -6.19 13.53 14.51
C SER A 571 -5.49 14.66 15.27
N THR A 572 -4.32 14.37 15.83
CA THR A 572 -3.54 15.30 16.66
C THR A 572 -3.10 16.57 15.94
N ASP A 573 -3.12 16.57 14.59
CA ASP A 573 -2.75 17.71 13.75
C ASP A 573 -3.94 18.61 13.32
N GLY A 574 -5.16 18.31 13.77
CA GLY A 574 -6.34 19.16 13.50
C GLY A 574 -6.80 19.22 12.04
N VAL A 575 -6.22 18.40 11.17
CA VAL A 575 -6.66 18.17 9.78
C VAL A 575 -7.46 16.86 9.72
N LEU A 576 -8.46 16.80 8.85
CA LEU A 576 -9.38 15.67 8.74
C LEU A 576 -8.67 14.40 8.21
N SER A 577 -8.21 13.56 9.13
CA SER A 577 -7.81 12.18 8.83
C SER A 577 -9.05 11.35 8.52
N ILE A 578 -9.12 10.78 7.32
CA ILE A 578 -10.30 10.08 6.83
C ILE A 578 -10.12 8.58 7.05
N GLY A 579 -9.95 8.25 8.33
CA GLY A 579 -10.35 6.97 8.86
C GLY A 579 -11.45 7.23 9.87
N THR A 580 -12.68 6.81 9.56
CA THR A 580 -13.68 6.63 10.63
C THR A 580 -13.05 5.72 11.67
N ALA A 581 -12.96 6.17 12.93
CA ALA A 581 -12.38 5.40 14.02
C ALA A 581 -12.93 3.96 13.97
N THR A 582 -12.06 3.00 13.68
CA THR A 582 -12.50 1.63 13.40
C THR A 582 -13.14 1.08 14.65
N GLU A 583 -14.32 0.48 14.52
CA GLU A 583 -15.09 -0.06 15.65
C GLU A 583 -14.19 -0.96 16.51
N PHE A 584 -13.94 -0.54 17.76
CA PHE A 584 -13.02 -1.16 18.72
C PHE A 584 -11.56 -1.32 18.25
N GLY A 585 -11.04 -0.38 17.46
CA GLY A 585 -9.71 -0.44 16.83
C GLY A 585 -8.52 -0.53 17.80
N ARG A 586 -8.61 0.12 18.96
CA ARG A 586 -7.57 0.05 20.00
C ARG A 586 -7.63 -1.31 20.68
N GLU A 587 -8.83 -1.73 21.07
CA GLU A 587 -9.14 -2.95 21.80
C GLU A 587 -8.72 -4.19 20.98
N ARG A 588 -8.96 -4.16 19.67
CA ARG A 588 -8.42 -5.11 18.68
C ARG A 588 -6.90 -5.23 18.75
N LYS A 589 -6.17 -4.11 18.68
CA LYS A 589 -4.71 -4.07 18.85
C LYS A 589 -4.25 -4.54 20.25
N LEU A 590 -5.07 -4.44 21.29
CA LEU A 590 -4.72 -4.90 22.64
C LEU A 590 -4.87 -6.41 22.85
N ILE A 591 -5.50 -7.17 21.94
CA ILE A 591 -5.68 -8.63 22.09
C ILE A 591 -4.34 -9.35 22.36
N PRO A 592 -3.25 -9.14 21.57
CA PRO A 592 -1.95 -9.76 21.86
C PRO A 592 -1.28 -9.22 23.14
N LEU A 593 -1.55 -7.97 23.54
CA LEU A 593 -1.01 -7.41 24.78
C LEU A 593 -1.64 -8.00 26.04
N TRP A 594 -2.96 -8.27 26.01
CA TRP A 594 -3.62 -9.02 27.07
C TRP A 594 -3.13 -10.48 27.13
N HIS A 595 -2.94 -11.12 25.97
CA HIS A 595 -2.41 -12.49 25.89
C HIS A 595 -0.96 -12.56 26.43
N LEU A 596 -0.12 -11.59 26.09
CA LEU A 596 1.23 -11.45 26.65
C LEU A 596 1.21 -11.28 28.16
N LEU A 597 0.34 -10.41 28.68
CA LEU A 597 0.19 -10.22 30.12
C LEU A 597 -0.26 -11.50 30.82
N ALA A 598 -1.17 -12.28 30.23
CA ALA A 598 -1.57 -13.57 30.77
C ALA A 598 -0.37 -14.54 30.88
N LEU A 599 0.41 -14.73 29.81
CA LEU A 599 1.58 -15.60 29.84
C LEU A 599 2.64 -15.14 30.85
N LEU A 600 2.92 -13.83 30.92
CA LEU A 600 3.84 -13.24 31.90
C LEU A 600 3.40 -13.41 33.36
N LEU A 601 2.10 -13.58 33.62
CA LEU A 601 1.57 -13.92 34.93
C LEU A 601 1.67 -15.43 35.20
N THR A 602 1.53 -16.29 34.17
CA THR A 602 1.78 -17.73 34.32
C THR A 602 3.24 -18.05 34.64
N SER A 603 4.21 -17.36 34.03
CA SER A 603 5.65 -17.47 34.34
C SER A 603 6.03 -16.83 35.69
N ARG A 604 5.04 -16.52 36.54
CA ARG A 604 5.20 -16.12 37.94
C ARG A 604 4.24 -16.89 38.86
N PHE A 605 3.60 -17.96 38.36
CA PHE A 605 2.62 -18.77 39.06
C PHE A 605 1.36 -18.01 39.53
N GLU A 606 1.11 -16.80 38.98
CA GLU A 606 -0.05 -15.94 39.30
C GLU A 606 -1.27 -16.32 38.44
N TYR A 607 -1.63 -17.61 38.40
CA TYR A 607 -2.61 -18.19 37.47
C TYR A 607 -3.99 -17.50 37.51
N THR A 608 -4.51 -17.19 38.71
CA THR A 608 -5.81 -16.48 38.89
C THR A 608 -5.77 -15.00 38.47
N ALA A 609 -4.60 -14.45 38.17
CA ALA A 609 -4.43 -13.15 37.52
C ALA A 609 -4.23 -13.30 36.00
N ALA A 610 -3.61 -14.39 35.54
CA ALA A 610 -3.47 -14.73 34.13
C ALA A 610 -4.82 -15.05 33.48
N GLU A 611 -5.68 -15.80 34.17
CA GLU A 611 -7.08 -16.06 33.80
C GLU A 611 -7.84 -14.75 33.56
N LYS A 612 -7.82 -13.84 34.53
CA LYS A 612 -8.47 -12.52 34.44
C LYS A 612 -7.89 -11.63 33.35
N ALA A 613 -6.62 -11.79 33.01
CA ALA A 613 -6.02 -11.11 31.86
C ALA A 613 -6.54 -11.69 30.52
N CYS A 614 -6.85 -12.98 30.44
CA CYS A 614 -7.54 -13.58 29.30
C CYS A 614 -9.00 -13.12 29.21
N GLU A 615 -9.72 -13.07 30.32
CA GLU A 615 -11.10 -12.53 30.36
C GLU A 615 -11.14 -11.05 29.93
N ALA A 616 -10.22 -10.23 30.43
CA ALA A 616 -10.14 -8.80 30.11
C ALA A 616 -9.91 -8.53 28.61
N ALA A 617 -9.24 -9.45 27.90
CA ALA A 617 -9.06 -9.37 26.45
C ALA A 617 -10.37 -9.38 25.66
N PHE A 618 -11.43 -9.95 26.23
CA PHE A 618 -12.78 -9.99 25.66
C PHE A 618 -13.71 -8.98 26.33
N ALA A 619 -13.62 -8.79 27.65
CA ALA A 619 -14.45 -7.84 28.40
C ALA A 619 -14.24 -6.37 27.98
N GLN A 620 -13.08 -6.03 27.39
CA GLN A 620 -12.84 -4.70 26.80
C GLN A 620 -13.80 -4.33 25.65
N PHE A 621 -14.48 -5.31 25.02
CA PHE A 621 -15.52 -5.07 24.01
C PHE A 621 -16.92 -4.86 24.60
N GLY A 622 -17.09 -5.02 25.92
CA GLY A 622 -18.38 -4.93 26.61
C GLY A 622 -19.16 -6.24 26.57
N ASP A 623 -20.35 -6.21 25.97
CA ASP A 623 -21.20 -7.39 25.79
C ASP A 623 -20.58 -8.35 24.74
N PRO A 624 -20.42 -9.66 25.03
CA PRO A 624 -19.99 -10.67 24.06
C PRO A 624 -20.76 -10.66 22.73
N THR A 625 -22.04 -10.24 22.70
CA THR A 625 -22.81 -10.11 21.45
C THR A 625 -22.24 -9.06 20.50
N ILE A 626 -21.52 -8.05 21.00
CA ILE A 626 -20.83 -7.03 20.19
C ILE A 626 -19.63 -7.69 19.48
N LEU A 627 -18.84 -8.47 20.20
CA LEU A 627 -17.66 -9.14 19.64
C LEU A 627 -18.07 -10.24 18.65
N PHE A 628 -18.98 -11.14 19.05
CA PHE A 628 -19.29 -12.38 18.34
C PHE A 628 -20.61 -12.39 17.55
N GLY A 629 -21.44 -11.35 17.64
CA GLY A 629 -22.77 -11.30 17.02
C GLY A 629 -23.84 -12.06 17.80
N THR A 630 -25.10 -11.92 17.40
CA THR A 630 -26.27 -12.47 18.13
C THR A 630 -26.45 -13.99 18.00
N ASP A 631 -25.84 -14.64 17.01
CA ASP A 631 -25.86 -16.11 16.89
C ASP A 631 -25.05 -16.84 17.98
N ALA A 632 -24.21 -16.13 18.74
CA ALA A 632 -23.23 -16.71 19.65
C ALA A 632 -23.86 -17.62 20.74
N GLU A 633 -25.02 -17.27 21.28
CA GLU A 633 -25.66 -18.03 22.37
C GLU A 633 -26.37 -19.32 21.92
N THR A 634 -26.49 -19.58 20.61
CA THR A 634 -27.30 -20.71 20.08
C THR A 634 -26.50 -21.80 19.37
N VAL A 635 -25.21 -21.93 19.66
CA VAL A 635 -24.36 -23.03 19.15
C VAL A 635 -24.59 -24.32 19.95
N ARG A 636 -25.81 -24.88 19.87
CA ARG A 636 -26.13 -26.26 20.26
C ARG A 636 -26.67 -27.02 19.05
N SER A 637 -25.85 -27.93 18.52
CA SER A 637 -26.16 -28.91 17.47
C SER A 637 -26.53 -28.33 16.09
N GLU A 638 -25.71 -28.61 15.06
CA GLU A 638 -26.00 -28.22 13.67
C GLU A 638 -27.35 -28.76 13.15
N HIS A 639 -27.76 -29.95 13.61
CA HIS A 639 -29.03 -30.59 13.24
C HIS A 639 -30.31 -29.81 13.54
N LEU A 640 -30.26 -28.70 14.29
CA LEU A 640 -31.42 -27.82 14.51
C LEU A 640 -31.50 -26.63 13.53
N LYS A 641 -30.40 -26.28 12.85
CA LYS A 641 -30.37 -25.08 11.97
C LYS A 641 -31.21 -25.21 10.70
N GLU A 642 -31.46 -26.43 10.21
CA GLU A 642 -32.32 -26.66 9.05
C GLU A 642 -33.82 -26.45 9.34
N ALA A 643 -34.22 -26.39 10.62
CA ALA A 643 -35.62 -26.20 11.03
C ALA A 643 -36.00 -24.73 11.28
N SER A 644 -35.03 -23.84 11.52
CA SER A 644 -35.24 -22.42 11.86
C SER A 644 -34.91 -21.50 10.69
N GLY A 645 -35.93 -21.09 9.93
CA GLY A 645 -35.72 -20.22 8.76
C GLY A 645 -35.35 -18.78 9.11
N HIS A 646 -34.19 -18.33 8.61
CA HIS A 646 -33.84 -16.93 8.28
C HIS A 646 -34.34 -15.82 9.26
N ASN A 647 -34.08 -15.98 10.56
CA ASN A 647 -34.02 -14.81 11.45
C ASN A 647 -32.70 -14.06 11.24
N GLY A 648 -32.74 -12.73 11.29
CA GLY A 648 -31.61 -11.88 10.89
C GLY A 648 -30.47 -11.85 11.92
N SER A 649 -29.45 -12.68 11.71
CA SER A 649 -28.18 -12.63 12.46
C SER A 649 -27.51 -11.26 12.31
N THR A 650 -27.10 -10.65 13.43
CA THR A 650 -26.35 -9.39 13.43
C THR A 650 -24.84 -9.65 13.46
N PRO A 651 -24.05 -9.15 12.49
CA PRO A 651 -22.61 -9.39 12.44
C PRO A 651 -21.89 -8.72 13.62
N GLY A 652 -20.92 -9.41 14.21
CA GLY A 652 -20.08 -8.92 15.30
C GLY A 652 -18.80 -8.27 14.81
N VAL A 653 -18.01 -7.71 15.73
CA VAL A 653 -16.68 -7.13 15.42
C VAL A 653 -15.75 -8.17 14.79
N VAL A 654 -15.84 -9.46 15.16
CA VAL A 654 -15.03 -10.54 14.55
C VAL A 654 -15.27 -10.70 13.04
N ASP A 655 -16.42 -10.31 12.52
CA ASP A 655 -16.71 -10.40 11.08
C ASP A 655 -15.98 -9.31 10.26
N ARG A 656 -15.39 -8.32 10.96
CA ARG A 656 -14.53 -7.27 10.39
C ARG A 656 -13.07 -7.38 10.87
N MET A 657 -12.68 -8.50 11.47
CA MET A 657 -11.30 -8.82 11.86
C MET A 657 -10.55 -9.59 10.77
N GLY A 658 -9.27 -9.28 10.59
CA GLY A 658 -8.35 -10.06 9.77
C GLY A 658 -7.95 -11.39 10.42
N ASN A 659 -7.40 -12.31 9.63
CA ASN A 659 -7.08 -13.67 10.07
C ASN A 659 -6.09 -13.71 11.26
N PHE A 660 -5.18 -12.74 11.36
CA PHE A 660 -4.22 -12.62 12.46
C PHE A 660 -4.90 -12.21 13.79
N GLU A 661 -5.83 -11.26 13.77
CA GLU A 661 -6.60 -10.85 14.95
C GLU A 661 -7.49 -12.00 15.46
N LYS A 662 -8.17 -12.68 14.52
CA LYS A 662 -8.96 -13.89 14.81
C LYS A 662 -8.12 -15.03 15.38
N THR A 663 -6.89 -15.18 14.92
CA THR A 663 -5.94 -16.16 15.48
C THR A 663 -5.57 -15.80 16.91
N GLY A 664 -5.38 -14.52 17.24
CA GLY A 664 -5.16 -14.05 18.62
C GLY A 664 -6.27 -14.46 19.58
N ILE A 665 -7.55 -14.38 19.16
CA ILE A 665 -8.70 -14.84 19.95
C ILE A 665 -8.61 -16.33 20.28
N LEU A 666 -8.29 -17.18 19.30
CA LEU A 666 -8.09 -18.62 19.53
C LEU A 666 -6.89 -18.91 20.42
N GLN A 667 -5.78 -18.19 20.24
CA GLN A 667 -4.57 -18.37 21.04
C GLN A 667 -4.81 -18.02 22.53
N ILE A 668 -5.69 -17.06 22.83
CA ILE A 668 -6.16 -16.81 24.20
C ILE A 668 -7.00 -17.97 24.72
N LYS A 669 -7.99 -18.48 23.96
CA LYS A 669 -8.81 -19.62 24.40
C LYS A 669 -7.96 -20.89 24.64
N MET A 670 -6.96 -21.17 23.81
CA MET A 670 -5.98 -22.24 24.06
C MET A 670 -5.15 -22.01 25.32
N THR A 671 -4.80 -20.76 25.65
CA THR A 671 -4.16 -20.41 26.93
C THR A 671 -5.11 -20.52 28.13
N GLN A 672 -6.40 -20.25 27.99
CA GLN A 672 -7.40 -20.51 29.04
C GLN A 672 -7.54 -22.01 29.34
N LEU A 673 -7.61 -22.87 28.31
CA LEU A 673 -7.65 -24.33 28.52
C LEU A 673 -6.35 -24.86 29.16
N ALA A 674 -5.19 -24.31 28.79
CA ALA A 674 -3.91 -24.65 29.43
C ALA A 674 -3.80 -24.14 30.88
N LEU A 675 -4.50 -23.04 31.24
CA LEU A 675 -4.62 -22.60 32.63
C LEU A 675 -5.50 -23.57 33.44
N ILE A 676 -6.67 -23.95 32.92
CA ILE A 676 -7.58 -24.92 33.55
C ILE A 676 -6.87 -26.28 33.75
N GLU A 677 -6.06 -26.72 32.79
CA GLU A 677 -5.25 -27.93 32.95
C GLU A 677 -4.29 -27.87 34.16
N VAL A 678 -3.71 -26.70 34.42
CA VAL A 678 -2.74 -26.49 35.51
C VAL A 678 -3.40 -26.27 36.87
N THR A 679 -4.60 -25.68 36.93
CA THR A 679 -5.33 -25.45 38.20
C THR A 679 -6.26 -26.59 38.58
N ASP A 680 -6.99 -27.14 37.61
CA ASP A 680 -8.15 -28.02 37.83
C ASP A 680 -7.90 -29.45 37.25
N GLY A 681 -6.94 -29.57 36.33
CA GLY A 681 -6.47 -30.83 35.76
C GLY A 681 -6.93 -31.08 34.32
N ALA A 682 -6.22 -31.96 33.62
CA ALA A 682 -6.43 -32.25 32.19
C ALA A 682 -7.87 -32.66 31.84
N ILE A 683 -8.60 -33.32 32.74
CA ILE A 683 -10.01 -33.71 32.53
C ILE A 683 -10.90 -32.46 32.38
N ALA A 684 -10.77 -31.48 33.27
CA ALA A 684 -11.54 -30.23 33.21
C ALA A 684 -11.16 -29.37 31.99
N ALA A 685 -9.93 -29.47 31.52
CA ALA A 685 -9.50 -28.81 30.28
C ALA A 685 -10.04 -29.47 29.01
N VAL A 686 -10.27 -30.79 29.02
CA VAL A 686 -10.89 -31.54 27.91
C VAL A 686 -12.35 -31.13 27.69
N ASP A 687 -13.11 -30.86 28.76
CA ASP A 687 -14.51 -30.40 28.65
C ASP A 687 -14.66 -29.10 27.81
N GLY A 688 -13.59 -28.29 27.71
CA GLY A 688 -13.56 -27.07 26.90
C GLY A 688 -13.07 -27.22 25.45
N CYS A 689 -12.71 -28.43 25.00
CA CYS A 689 -12.21 -28.67 23.64
C CYS A 689 -13.27 -28.40 22.55
N ASP A 690 -14.53 -28.78 22.79
CA ASP A 690 -15.64 -28.53 21.86
C ASP A 690 -15.89 -27.03 21.67
N GLU A 691 -15.76 -26.21 22.73
CA GLU A 691 -15.87 -24.75 22.62
C GLU A 691 -14.76 -24.14 21.76
N LEU A 692 -13.54 -24.68 21.81
CA LEU A 692 -12.42 -24.23 20.98
C LEU A 692 -12.66 -24.54 19.49
N LEU A 693 -13.18 -25.72 19.17
CA LEU A 693 -13.55 -26.11 17.81
C LEU A 693 -14.75 -25.30 17.28
N ALA A 694 -15.77 -25.06 18.12
CA ALA A 694 -16.90 -24.20 17.80
C ALA A 694 -16.47 -22.73 17.56
N LEU A 695 -15.54 -22.21 18.37
CA LEU A 695 -14.96 -20.88 18.21
C LEU A 695 -14.16 -20.76 16.90
N TYR A 696 -13.38 -21.79 16.52
CA TYR A 696 -12.73 -21.83 15.21
C TYR A 696 -13.76 -21.75 14.09
N GLY A 697 -14.83 -22.55 14.16
CA GLY A 697 -15.93 -22.54 13.20
C GLY A 697 -16.62 -21.17 13.08
N ARG A 698 -16.83 -20.47 14.20
CA ARG A 698 -17.38 -19.09 14.23
C ARG A 698 -16.46 -18.06 13.57
N LEU A 699 -15.15 -18.20 13.73
CA LEU A 699 -14.17 -17.21 13.27
C LEU A 699 -13.75 -17.41 11.79
N PHE A 700 -13.60 -18.65 11.34
CA PHE A 700 -13.01 -19.00 10.04
C PHE A 700 -13.95 -19.73 9.07
N GLY A 701 -15.12 -20.17 9.55
CA GLY A 701 -16.08 -20.98 8.79
C GLY A 701 -15.78 -22.49 8.85
N SER A 702 -16.65 -23.30 8.23
CA SER A 702 -16.43 -24.75 8.15
C SER A 702 -15.29 -25.08 7.17
N PRO A 703 -14.23 -25.79 7.59
CA PRO A 703 -13.08 -26.10 6.74
C PRO A 703 -13.43 -27.05 5.58
N ALA A 704 -14.58 -27.72 5.63
CA ALA A 704 -15.11 -28.57 4.56
C ALA A 704 -15.94 -27.80 3.52
N ALA A 705 -16.45 -26.61 3.85
CA ALA A 705 -17.19 -25.74 2.93
C ALA A 705 -16.26 -25.02 1.95
N GLU A 706 -15.06 -24.63 2.41
CA GLU A 706 -14.01 -24.00 1.58
C GLU A 706 -13.25 -24.98 0.68
N LYS A 707 -13.93 -25.96 0.07
CA LYS A 707 -13.37 -26.66 -1.09
C LYS A 707 -13.25 -25.66 -2.23
N VAL A 708 -12.03 -25.26 -2.56
CA VAL A 708 -11.75 -24.25 -3.59
C VAL A 708 -12.20 -24.77 -4.95
N LYS A 709 -13.43 -24.43 -5.35
CA LYS A 709 -13.89 -24.56 -6.74
C LYS A 709 -13.14 -23.53 -7.58
N LEU A 710 -11.98 -23.94 -8.09
CA LEU A 710 -11.30 -23.23 -9.15
C LEU A 710 -12.11 -23.38 -10.43
N ASP A 711 -12.80 -22.30 -10.84
CA ASP A 711 -13.17 -22.14 -12.24
C ASP A 711 -11.87 -22.08 -13.05
N VAL A 712 -11.53 -23.19 -13.71
CA VAL A 712 -10.35 -23.28 -14.57
C VAL A 712 -10.46 -22.19 -15.64
N PRO A 713 -9.54 -21.21 -15.69
CA PRO A 713 -9.60 -20.15 -16.69
C PRO A 713 -9.55 -20.79 -18.08
N ALA A 714 -10.62 -20.60 -18.87
CA ALA A 714 -10.74 -21.18 -20.20
C ALA A 714 -9.48 -20.86 -21.00
N THR A 715 -8.73 -21.89 -21.42
CA THR A 715 -7.31 -21.77 -21.75
C THR A 715 -7.09 -20.80 -22.90
N LEU A 716 -6.72 -19.56 -22.56
CA LEU A 716 -6.43 -18.51 -23.53
C LEU A 716 -5.20 -18.95 -24.33
N ALA A 717 -5.44 -19.39 -25.57
CA ALA A 717 -4.39 -19.80 -26.47
C ALA A 717 -3.35 -18.66 -26.59
N PRO A 718 -2.04 -18.96 -26.49
CA PRO A 718 -1.02 -17.93 -26.52
C PRO A 718 -1.14 -17.08 -27.79
N PRO A 719 -0.91 -15.76 -27.71
CA PRO A 719 -1.17 -14.85 -28.83
C PRO A 719 -0.40 -15.29 -30.07
N LYS A 720 -1.08 -15.31 -31.21
CA LYS A 720 -0.52 -15.73 -32.51
C LYS A 720 0.53 -14.71 -32.98
N THR A 721 1.77 -14.88 -32.53
CA THR A 721 2.92 -14.16 -33.07
C THR A 721 3.16 -14.60 -34.51
N SER A 722 2.97 -13.67 -35.44
CA SER A 722 3.20 -13.90 -36.86
C SER A 722 4.70 -14.01 -37.15
N THR A 723 5.11 -15.12 -37.79
CA THR A 723 6.27 -15.22 -38.72
C THR A 723 7.48 -14.33 -38.39
N GLY A 724 8.55 -14.81 -37.75
CA GLY A 724 9.32 -16.01 -38.10
C GLY A 724 10.68 -15.57 -38.67
N THR A 725 11.79 -16.21 -38.32
CA THR A 725 12.49 -17.15 -39.22
C THR A 725 13.69 -17.81 -38.51
N THR A 726 13.71 -19.16 -38.45
CA THR A 726 14.84 -20.13 -38.35
C THR A 726 16.22 -19.72 -37.79
N LYS A 727 17.03 -20.56 -37.13
CA LYS A 727 17.10 -22.02 -36.82
C LYS A 727 18.16 -22.15 -35.70
N GLY A 728 18.22 -23.18 -34.86
CA GLY A 728 17.39 -24.37 -34.67
C GLY A 728 18.03 -25.23 -33.57
N GLY A 729 17.27 -26.13 -32.93
CA GLY A 729 17.78 -27.00 -31.86
C GLY A 729 17.80 -28.49 -32.25
N ILE A 730 18.49 -29.31 -31.45
CA ILE A 730 18.38 -30.78 -31.38
C ILE A 730 18.58 -31.21 -29.92
N PHE A 731 17.73 -32.10 -29.42
CA PHE A 731 17.85 -32.72 -28.10
C PHE A 731 18.67 -34.02 -28.14
N ARG A 732 19.54 -34.25 -27.14
CA ARG A 732 19.64 -35.48 -26.32
C ARG A 732 20.91 -35.48 -25.44
N GLY A 733 20.77 -35.88 -24.18
CA GLY A 733 21.89 -36.15 -23.26
C GLY A 733 21.35 -36.59 -21.89
N ARG A 734 21.51 -37.87 -21.52
CA ARG A 734 20.91 -38.50 -20.33
C ARG A 734 22.00 -39.02 -19.40
N GLY A 735 21.94 -38.68 -18.12
CA GLY A 735 22.90 -39.06 -17.06
C GLY A 735 23.19 -37.83 -16.20
N SER A 736 22.93 -37.77 -14.89
CA SER A 736 23.25 -38.70 -13.80
C SER A 736 24.74 -39.00 -13.68
N ILE A 737 25.41 -38.31 -12.74
CA ILE A 737 26.43 -38.88 -11.86
C ILE A 737 26.67 -37.93 -10.65
N ARG A 738 26.91 -38.56 -9.50
CA ARG A 738 27.39 -38.07 -8.20
C ARG A 738 27.65 -36.57 -7.96
N SER A 739 27.10 -36.10 -6.84
CA SER A 739 27.77 -35.15 -5.94
C SER A 739 29.17 -35.65 -5.57
N GLN A 740 30.16 -34.75 -5.60
CA GLN A 740 31.36 -34.89 -4.77
C GLN A 740 31.67 -33.56 -4.09
N LYS A 741 31.62 -33.62 -2.75
CA LYS A 741 32.02 -32.59 -1.79
C LYS A 741 33.55 -32.49 -1.78
N ASP A 742 34.12 -31.30 -1.73
CA ASP A 742 35.48 -31.13 -1.20
C ASP A 742 35.72 -29.72 -0.61
N THR A 743 36.77 -29.61 0.21
CA THR A 743 36.94 -28.49 1.16
C THR A 743 38.32 -27.84 1.16
N SER A 744 38.33 -26.50 1.25
CA SER A 744 39.38 -25.68 1.90
C SER A 744 40.70 -25.40 1.16
N ALA A 745 41.41 -24.40 1.73
CA ALA A 745 42.83 -24.04 1.61
C ALA A 745 43.42 -23.42 0.31
N ARG A 746 43.78 -22.13 0.42
CA ARG A 746 45.13 -21.52 0.17
C ARG A 746 46.04 -22.27 -0.85
N SER A 747 46.65 -21.66 -1.88
CA SER A 747 47.33 -20.35 -1.92
C SER A 747 48.04 -20.08 -3.27
N SER A 748 48.33 -18.80 -3.55
CA SER A 748 49.51 -18.28 -4.28
C SER A 748 49.95 -18.85 -5.66
N ALA A 749 49.67 -18.05 -6.69
CA ALA A 749 50.66 -17.40 -7.58
C ALA A 749 51.08 -18.02 -8.95
N ALA A 750 51.22 -17.08 -9.91
CA ALA A 750 52.03 -17.08 -11.13
C ALA A 750 51.79 -18.14 -12.23
N GLY A 751 51.54 -17.68 -13.49
CA GLY A 751 51.62 -18.58 -14.65
C GLY A 751 51.11 -18.10 -16.02
N LEU A 752 51.81 -17.15 -16.64
CA LEU A 752 52.08 -17.07 -18.09
C LEU A 752 50.95 -17.12 -19.17
N SER A 753 50.95 -16.05 -19.96
CA SER A 753 50.88 -16.03 -21.45
C SER A 753 49.59 -16.44 -22.19
N ALA A 754 48.89 -15.43 -22.72
CA ALA A 754 48.16 -15.56 -23.97
C ALA A 754 49.12 -15.56 -25.19
N PRO A 755 48.69 -16.01 -26.39
CA PRO A 755 49.40 -15.80 -27.64
C PRO A 755 48.96 -14.51 -28.39
N ALA A 756 49.92 -13.95 -29.12
CA ALA A 756 49.86 -12.73 -29.95
C ALA A 756 49.42 -13.07 -31.41
N ILE A 757 49.26 -12.18 -32.43
CA ILE A 757 49.29 -10.70 -32.61
C ILE A 757 48.69 -10.36 -34.00
N GLN A 758 48.20 -9.12 -34.22
CA GLN A 758 48.24 -8.28 -35.47
C GLN A 758 47.18 -7.15 -35.33
N VAL A 759 47.44 -5.85 -35.09
CA VAL A 759 48.46 -4.83 -35.49
C VAL A 759 48.02 -3.96 -36.69
N THR A 760 47.60 -2.72 -36.38
CA THR A 760 48.05 -1.40 -36.90
C THR A 760 47.51 -0.34 -35.91
N ASP A 761 48.31 0.50 -35.24
CA ASP A 761 49.03 1.71 -35.72
C ASP A 761 48.09 2.81 -36.26
N GLU A 762 48.15 4.09 -35.90
CA GLU A 762 49.01 4.98 -35.05
C GLU A 762 48.09 6.10 -34.47
N LYS A 763 48.38 7.13 -33.64
CA LYS A 763 49.50 7.77 -32.86
C LYS A 763 48.79 8.80 -31.90
N SER A 764 49.32 9.41 -30.83
CA SER A 764 50.47 9.23 -29.93
C SER A 764 50.27 10.12 -28.67
N ALA A 765 51.16 10.06 -27.67
CA ALA A 765 51.26 11.03 -26.54
C ALA A 765 52.55 11.89 -26.66
N PRO A 766 52.88 12.81 -25.70
CA PRO A 766 53.56 12.35 -24.47
C PRO A 766 53.32 13.16 -23.16
N GLN A 767 53.30 12.43 -22.02
CA GLN A 767 54.16 12.60 -20.80
C GLN A 767 54.11 13.89 -19.93
N ALA A 768 54.37 13.85 -18.61
CA ALA A 768 54.50 12.73 -17.63
C ALA A 768 54.55 13.27 -16.17
N ASN A 769 54.41 12.35 -15.19
CA ASN A 769 55.01 12.28 -13.82
C ASN A 769 55.14 13.54 -12.93
N GLU A 770 55.12 13.52 -11.59
CA GLU A 770 54.72 12.65 -10.47
C GLU A 770 55.42 13.25 -9.21
N THR A 771 55.02 12.83 -7.99
CA THR A 771 55.81 12.91 -6.71
C THR A 771 55.91 14.22 -5.89
N ARG A 772 55.05 14.29 -4.84
CA ARG A 772 55.33 14.55 -3.39
C ARG A 772 56.01 15.85 -2.84
N GLN A 773 55.52 16.20 -1.64
CA GLN A 773 56.17 16.86 -0.46
C GLN A 773 56.23 18.41 -0.30
N SER A 774 55.34 18.89 0.58
CA SER A 774 55.58 19.71 1.80
C SER A 774 56.28 21.10 1.81
N ALA A 775 55.52 22.09 2.29
CA ALA A 775 55.85 23.16 3.27
C ALA A 775 56.52 24.51 2.86
N GLU A 776 56.03 25.58 3.55
CA GLU A 776 56.55 26.95 3.83
C GLU A 776 57.06 27.86 2.67
N VAL A 777 56.44 29.02 2.33
CA VAL A 777 56.36 30.33 3.08
C VAL A 777 57.76 30.95 3.31
N PRO A 778 58.04 32.28 3.12
CA PRO A 778 57.20 33.48 2.88
C PRO A 778 57.47 34.05 1.43
N PRO A 779 57.52 35.37 1.04
CA PRO A 779 57.28 36.68 1.70
C PRO A 779 56.44 37.70 0.87
N VAL A 780 56.63 39.02 1.11
CA VAL A 780 55.87 40.19 0.60
C VAL A 780 56.84 41.37 0.35
N PRO A 781 56.48 42.42 -0.44
CA PRO A 781 56.98 43.78 -0.17
C PRO A 781 55.89 44.87 -0.02
N GLU A 782 55.81 45.38 1.21
CA GLU A 782 55.49 46.74 1.71
C GLU A 782 54.98 47.93 0.84
N ASN A 783 54.10 48.74 1.50
CA ASN A 783 54.06 50.22 1.55
C ASN A 783 53.59 51.05 0.30
N ALA A 784 52.93 52.21 0.41
CA ALA A 784 52.53 53.02 1.59
C ALA A 784 51.48 54.15 1.32
N LEU A 785 50.73 54.52 2.38
CA LEU A 785 50.32 55.88 2.82
C LEU A 785 49.36 56.82 2.03
N ARG A 786 48.32 57.25 2.78
CA ARG A 786 47.72 58.62 2.96
C ARG A 786 46.46 59.11 2.21
N ASP A 787 45.56 59.65 3.04
CA ASP A 787 44.33 60.45 2.85
C ASP A 787 44.62 61.93 2.46
N PRO A 788 43.64 62.89 2.34
CA PRO A 788 42.15 62.86 2.35
C PRO A 788 41.60 63.60 1.07
N PRO A 789 40.60 64.54 1.01
CA PRO A 789 39.43 64.90 1.87
C PRO A 789 38.06 65.22 1.17
N ALA A 790 36.99 65.17 1.98
CA ALA A 790 35.83 66.11 2.09
C ALA A 790 34.82 66.46 0.95
N GLN A 791 33.53 66.22 1.30
CA GLN A 791 32.29 67.06 1.12
C GLN A 791 31.67 67.35 -0.27
N GLY A 792 30.32 67.26 -0.36
CA GLY A 792 29.53 67.77 -1.50
C GLY A 792 28.03 67.42 -1.55
N THR A 793 27.19 68.15 -0.79
CA THR A 793 25.73 68.43 -0.98
C THR A 793 24.76 67.45 -1.70
N ALA A 794 23.61 67.16 -1.05
CA ALA A 794 22.39 66.64 -1.68
C ALA A 794 21.53 67.77 -2.33
N PRO A 795 20.52 67.43 -3.15
CA PRO A 795 19.14 67.54 -2.63
C PRO A 795 18.13 66.48 -3.15
N ARG A 796 16.94 66.44 -2.51
CA ARG A 796 15.71 65.77 -3.01
C ARG A 796 14.92 66.68 -3.96
N PRO A 797 14.01 66.12 -4.77
CA PRO A 797 12.60 66.53 -4.63
C PRO A 797 11.63 65.33 -4.40
N LEU A 798 10.32 65.62 -4.43
CA LEU A 798 9.20 64.77 -3.98
C LEU A 798 8.16 64.52 -5.10
N SER A 799 7.13 63.70 -4.78
CA SER A 799 5.84 63.55 -5.48
C SER A 799 5.83 62.63 -6.73
N SER A 800 4.76 61.87 -7.02
CA SER A 800 3.51 61.61 -6.26
C SER A 800 2.72 60.41 -6.78
N ALA A 801 1.95 59.77 -5.89
CA ALA A 801 0.68 59.04 -6.06
C ALA A 801 0.47 58.05 -7.24
N SER A 802 0.04 56.82 -6.91
CA SER A 802 -0.86 56.02 -7.76
C SER A 802 -1.84 55.18 -6.90
N SER A 803 -2.97 54.80 -7.48
CA SER A 803 -4.16 54.30 -6.78
C SER A 803 -4.12 52.80 -6.45
N PRO A 804 -4.88 52.31 -5.44
CA PRO A 804 -4.95 50.88 -5.13
C PRO A 804 -5.66 50.09 -6.24
N ARG A 805 -4.96 49.12 -6.82
CA ARG A 805 -5.58 47.98 -7.51
C ARG A 805 -5.41 46.74 -6.63
N LYS A 806 -6.50 46.04 -6.32
CA LYS A 806 -6.44 44.69 -5.75
C LYS A 806 -5.75 43.79 -6.79
N SER A 807 -4.59 43.25 -6.44
CA SER A 807 -3.99 42.13 -7.17
C SER A 807 -4.81 40.87 -6.90
N VAL A 808 -5.14 40.12 -7.95
CA VAL A 808 -5.54 38.72 -7.79
C VAL A 808 -4.39 37.95 -7.15
N GLU A 809 -4.67 37.09 -6.18
CA GLU A 809 -3.65 36.31 -5.47
C GLU A 809 -3.08 35.22 -6.39
N SER A 810 -1.98 35.56 -7.06
CA SER A 810 -1.10 34.58 -7.70
C SER A 810 -0.19 33.98 -6.63
N SER A 811 -0.19 32.66 -6.45
CA SER A 811 0.64 31.95 -5.45
C SER A 811 2.12 31.84 -5.85
N GLU A 812 2.62 32.81 -6.62
CA GLU A 812 3.98 32.87 -7.15
C GLU A 812 4.60 34.22 -6.77
N THR A 813 5.56 34.22 -5.84
CA THR A 813 6.33 35.43 -5.51
C THR A 813 7.60 35.51 -6.37
N PRO A 814 7.85 36.61 -7.10
CA PRO A 814 9.11 36.82 -7.80
C PRO A 814 10.24 37.07 -6.80
N LEU A 815 11.36 36.35 -6.95
CA LEU A 815 12.55 36.57 -6.12
C LEU A 815 13.22 37.92 -6.44
N ARG A 816 13.99 38.45 -5.48
CA ARG A 816 14.78 39.67 -5.71
C ARG A 816 15.93 39.37 -6.68
N PRO A 817 16.29 40.30 -7.59
CA PRO A 817 17.48 40.17 -8.43
C PRO A 817 18.74 39.97 -7.58
N ILE A 818 19.56 38.99 -7.95
CA ILE A 818 20.83 38.71 -7.28
C ILE A 818 21.84 39.80 -7.69
N PRO A 819 22.45 40.56 -6.74
CA PRO A 819 23.50 41.50 -7.08
C PRO A 819 24.74 40.75 -7.61
N HIS A 820 25.45 41.33 -8.58
CA HIS A 820 26.65 40.74 -9.17
C HIS A 820 27.86 41.63 -8.89
N ASN A 821 28.96 41.02 -8.43
CA ASN A 821 30.13 41.74 -7.92
C ASN A 821 31.08 42.29 -9.01
N LEU A 822 30.72 42.18 -10.30
CA LEU A 822 31.50 42.68 -11.43
C LEU A 822 30.59 43.26 -12.53
N PRO A 823 30.95 44.41 -13.13
CA PRO A 823 30.19 45.01 -14.23
C PRO A 823 30.54 44.34 -15.58
N LEU A 824 29.78 43.32 -15.98
CA LEU A 824 29.83 42.80 -17.36
C LEU A 824 28.92 43.61 -18.30
N ALA A 825 29.42 43.91 -19.50
CA ALA A 825 28.75 44.74 -20.50
C ALA A 825 27.58 44.03 -21.25
N SER A 826 27.24 42.81 -20.88
CA SER A 826 26.08 42.07 -21.39
C SER A 826 25.65 41.00 -20.39
N PRO A 827 24.33 40.78 -20.14
CA PRO A 827 23.86 39.66 -19.33
C PRO A 827 24.05 38.33 -20.09
N PRO A 828 24.26 37.20 -19.38
CA PRO A 828 24.23 35.88 -20.01
C PRO A 828 22.81 35.54 -20.51
N GLN A 829 22.70 34.58 -21.44
CA GLN A 829 21.39 34.11 -21.91
C GLN A 829 20.60 33.48 -20.75
N GLY A 830 19.52 34.15 -20.34
CA GLY A 830 18.68 33.74 -19.22
C GLY A 830 17.58 32.75 -19.60
N HIS A 831 17.03 32.07 -18.58
CA HIS A 831 15.78 31.32 -18.69
C HIS A 831 14.61 32.26 -19.07
N GLU A 832 13.55 31.72 -19.67
CA GLU A 832 12.40 32.51 -20.19
C GLU A 832 11.70 33.38 -19.14
N HIS A 833 11.87 33.09 -17.84
CA HIS A 833 11.32 33.87 -16.73
C HIS A 833 12.44 34.26 -15.75
N GLN A 834 12.83 35.54 -15.79
CA GLN A 834 13.61 36.20 -14.75
C GLN A 834 12.85 37.42 -14.18
N PRO A 835 12.93 37.69 -12.86
CA PRO A 835 13.57 36.86 -11.84
C PRO A 835 12.84 35.50 -11.66
N PRO A 836 13.51 34.47 -11.13
CA PRO A 836 12.86 33.20 -10.81
C PRO A 836 11.70 33.42 -9.83
N ARG A 837 10.66 32.60 -9.97
CA ARG A 837 9.46 32.66 -9.11
C ARG A 837 9.50 31.52 -8.09
N GLN A 838 9.03 31.80 -6.88
CA GLN A 838 8.83 30.83 -5.83
C GLN A 838 7.32 30.55 -5.69
N ASP A 839 6.90 29.28 -5.82
CA ASP A 839 5.55 28.87 -5.40
C ASP A 839 5.51 28.91 -3.86
N THR A 840 4.44 29.45 -3.30
CA THR A 840 4.23 29.59 -1.85
C THR A 840 3.30 28.54 -1.26
N ARG A 841 2.81 27.59 -2.08
CA ARG A 841 2.10 26.41 -1.58
C ARG A 841 3.01 25.58 -0.67
N LEU A 842 2.44 25.09 0.43
CA LEU A 842 3.10 24.15 1.33
C LEU A 842 3.44 22.84 0.58
N PRO A 843 4.42 22.05 1.08
CA PRO A 843 4.59 20.67 0.64
C PRO A 843 3.25 19.91 0.68
N ALA A 844 3.12 18.88 -0.17
CA ALA A 844 1.92 18.05 -0.19
C ALA A 844 1.65 17.48 1.22
N PRO A 845 0.38 17.38 1.66
CA PRO A 845 0.01 16.60 2.83
C PRO A 845 0.39 15.12 2.63
N ILE A 846 1.60 14.80 3.06
CA ILE A 846 2.14 13.45 3.25
C ILE A 846 1.23 12.70 4.24
N PRO A 847 1.15 11.35 4.21
CA PRO A 847 0.26 10.63 5.10
C PRO A 847 0.46 11.03 6.56
N ASP A 848 -0.66 11.39 7.20
CA ASP A 848 -0.80 11.57 8.65
C ASP A 848 -0.03 10.45 9.37
N THR A 849 0.67 10.79 10.47
CA THR A 849 1.41 9.82 11.29
C THR A 849 0.54 8.64 11.77
N ASN A 850 -0.78 8.82 11.78
CA ASN A 850 -1.79 7.84 12.12
C ASN A 850 -2.29 6.98 10.93
N TYR A 851 -1.74 7.13 9.72
CA TYR A 851 -2.11 6.28 8.57
C TYR A 851 -1.58 4.85 8.75
N ILE A 852 -2.49 3.93 9.12
CA ILE A 852 -2.25 2.49 9.13
C ILE A 852 -2.50 1.96 7.70
N SER A 853 -1.47 1.40 7.06
CA SER A 853 -1.62 0.66 5.80
C SER A 853 -2.66 -0.47 5.95
N PRO A 854 -3.55 -0.69 4.96
CA PRO A 854 -4.45 -1.84 5.00
C PRO A 854 -3.66 -3.14 5.01
N ASP A 855 -4.02 -4.07 5.88
CA ASP A 855 -3.35 -5.37 5.99
C ASP A 855 -3.34 -6.10 4.62
N PRO A 856 -2.21 -6.73 4.24
CA PRO A 856 -2.08 -7.46 2.99
C PRO A 856 -3.20 -8.48 2.77
N ARG A 857 -3.82 -8.42 1.60
CA ARG A 857 -4.81 -9.38 1.13
C ARG A 857 -4.11 -10.54 0.46
N PHE A 858 -3.99 -11.62 1.22
CA PHE A 858 -3.38 -12.87 0.78
C PHE A 858 -4.23 -13.59 -0.27
N SER A 859 -3.60 -14.44 -1.08
CA SER A 859 -4.35 -15.32 -1.98
C SER A 859 -5.17 -16.33 -1.18
N LYS A 860 -6.28 -16.81 -1.77
CA LYS A 860 -7.15 -17.83 -1.15
C LYS A 860 -6.38 -19.06 -0.64
N LEU A 861 -5.28 -19.41 -1.32
CA LEU A 861 -4.41 -20.54 -0.97
C LEU A 861 -3.51 -20.25 0.24
N GLN A 862 -3.08 -19.00 0.42
CA GLN A 862 -2.35 -18.56 1.61
C GLN A 862 -3.28 -18.41 2.83
N ASP A 863 -4.50 -17.87 2.63
CA ASP A 863 -5.54 -17.89 3.66
C ASP A 863 -5.88 -19.32 4.08
N ARG A 864 -6.06 -20.24 3.11
CA ARG A 864 -6.24 -21.68 3.36
C ARG A 864 -5.07 -22.26 4.15
N ARG A 865 -3.81 -21.92 3.81
CA ARG A 865 -2.61 -22.33 4.55
C ARG A 865 -2.68 -21.92 6.02
N GLN A 866 -2.99 -20.65 6.30
CA GLN A 866 -3.12 -20.13 7.67
C GLN A 866 -4.23 -20.84 8.43
N LYS A 867 -5.42 -20.99 7.82
CA LYS A 867 -6.58 -21.69 8.40
C LYS A 867 -6.28 -23.16 8.74
N VAL A 868 -5.66 -23.90 7.82
CA VAL A 868 -5.31 -25.32 8.02
C VAL A 868 -4.24 -25.46 9.09
N SER A 869 -3.18 -24.64 9.06
CA SER A 869 -2.13 -24.67 10.09
C SER A 869 -2.70 -24.49 11.49
N LEU A 870 -3.60 -23.52 11.66
CA LEU A 870 -4.23 -23.22 12.95
C LEU A 870 -5.19 -24.33 13.41
N LEU A 871 -5.86 -25.02 12.49
CA LEU A 871 -6.71 -26.16 12.83
C LEU A 871 -5.90 -27.40 13.22
N VAL A 872 -4.76 -27.64 12.56
CA VAL A 872 -3.80 -28.69 12.93
C VAL A 872 -3.20 -28.40 14.31
N ASP A 873 -2.81 -27.15 14.58
CA ASP A 873 -2.35 -26.72 15.92
C ASP A 873 -3.42 -26.94 17.01
N ILE A 874 -4.70 -26.71 16.70
CA ILE A 874 -5.82 -26.99 17.61
C ILE A 874 -5.97 -28.51 17.84
N TRP A 875 -6.02 -29.33 16.79
CA TRP A 875 -6.17 -30.78 16.95
C TRP A 875 -5.02 -31.38 17.75
N ILE A 876 -3.77 -30.98 17.48
CA ILE A 876 -2.59 -31.41 18.24
C ILE A 876 -2.67 -30.99 19.71
N PHE A 877 -3.13 -29.76 19.99
CA PHE A 877 -3.37 -29.30 21.36
C PHE A 877 -4.44 -30.14 22.08
N THR A 878 -5.58 -30.42 21.43
CA THR A 878 -6.63 -31.28 22.01
C THR A 878 -6.14 -32.71 22.23
N ALA A 879 -5.37 -33.29 21.30
CA ALA A 879 -4.78 -34.61 21.47
C ALA A 879 -3.83 -34.68 22.66
N GLY A 880 -3.05 -33.63 22.91
CA GLY A 880 -2.20 -33.50 24.09
C GLY A 880 -2.99 -33.50 25.40
N LEU A 881 -4.12 -32.76 25.45
CA LEU A 881 -5.04 -32.76 26.60
C LEU A 881 -5.65 -34.15 26.83
N TYR A 882 -6.21 -34.78 25.80
CA TYR A 882 -6.76 -36.14 25.88
C TYR A 882 -5.72 -37.17 26.33
N ALA A 883 -4.49 -37.11 25.81
CA ALA A 883 -3.41 -38.01 26.20
C ALA A 883 -3.03 -37.88 27.68
N ARG A 884 -3.01 -36.64 28.23
CA ARG A 884 -2.76 -36.38 29.65
C ARG A 884 -3.96 -36.71 30.55
N ALA A 885 -5.18 -36.61 30.02
CA ALA A 885 -6.40 -37.12 30.64
C ALA A 885 -6.58 -38.65 30.52
N GLN A 886 -5.65 -39.37 29.86
CA GLN A 886 -5.68 -40.81 29.58
C GLN A 886 -6.78 -41.27 28.59
N GLY A 887 -7.44 -40.33 27.90
CA GLY A 887 -8.35 -40.55 26.77
C GLY A 887 -7.59 -40.93 25.50
N PHE A 888 -6.92 -42.07 25.51
CA PHE A 888 -5.97 -42.46 24.44
C PHE A 888 -6.63 -42.72 23.08
N GLU A 889 -7.93 -43.02 23.04
CA GLU A 889 -8.67 -43.20 21.79
C GLU A 889 -9.02 -41.85 21.15
N ASP A 890 -9.58 -40.93 21.94
CA ASP A 890 -9.88 -39.57 21.50
C ASP A 890 -8.61 -38.81 21.07
N ALA A 891 -7.50 -39.00 21.80
CA ALA A 891 -6.20 -38.46 21.43
C ALA A 891 -5.67 -39.00 20.08
N ARG A 892 -5.85 -40.31 19.83
CA ARG A 892 -5.48 -40.96 18.56
C ARG A 892 -6.31 -40.40 17.41
N ASP A 893 -7.61 -40.21 17.62
CA ASP A 893 -8.54 -39.81 16.58
C ASP A 893 -8.44 -38.30 16.28
N ALA A 894 -8.12 -37.47 17.27
CA ALA A 894 -7.70 -36.08 17.08
C ALA A 894 -6.40 -35.96 16.26
N VAL A 895 -5.39 -36.81 16.52
CA VAL A 895 -4.17 -36.89 15.69
C VAL A 895 -4.48 -37.39 14.27
N ALA A 896 -5.45 -38.29 14.10
CA ALA A 896 -5.86 -38.77 12.78
C ALA A 896 -6.52 -37.65 11.95
N GLU A 897 -7.38 -36.81 12.54
CA GLU A 897 -7.94 -35.64 11.87
C GLU A 897 -6.87 -34.59 11.55
N ALA A 898 -5.86 -34.39 12.42
CA ALA A 898 -4.71 -33.54 12.12
C ALA A 898 -3.93 -34.03 10.88
N LEU A 899 -3.53 -35.31 10.84
CA LEU A 899 -2.81 -35.91 9.70
C LEU A 899 -3.61 -35.82 8.39
N LYS A 900 -4.91 -36.11 8.46
CA LYS A 900 -5.87 -36.01 7.35
C LYS A 900 -6.01 -34.58 6.81
N LEU A 901 -5.99 -33.56 7.68
CA LEU A 901 -5.98 -32.16 7.25
C LEU A 901 -4.70 -31.83 6.46
N VAL A 902 -3.53 -32.26 6.94
CA VAL A 902 -2.26 -32.07 6.21
C VAL A 902 -2.29 -32.78 4.86
N GLU A 903 -2.73 -34.04 4.81
CA GLU A 903 -2.89 -34.79 3.55
C GLU A 903 -3.83 -34.07 2.57
N THR A 904 -4.99 -33.59 3.02
CA THR A 904 -5.92 -32.85 2.13
C THR A 904 -5.30 -31.55 1.60
N PHE A 905 -4.52 -30.84 2.42
CA PHE A 905 -3.90 -29.58 2.03
C PHE A 905 -2.66 -29.76 1.15
N GLU A 906 -1.89 -30.85 1.33
CA GLU A 906 -0.84 -31.25 0.39
C GLU A 906 -1.44 -31.56 -0.99
N ASN A 907 -2.54 -32.33 -1.02
CA ASN A 907 -3.26 -32.61 -2.26
C ASN A 907 -3.78 -31.31 -2.92
N GLU A 908 -4.39 -30.39 -2.16
CA GLU A 908 -4.80 -29.07 -2.65
C GLU A 908 -3.61 -28.29 -3.28
N LEU A 909 -2.47 -28.20 -2.58
CA LEU A 909 -1.26 -27.51 -3.07
C LEU A 909 -0.63 -28.18 -4.30
N SER A 910 -0.71 -29.51 -4.42
CA SER A 910 -0.14 -30.27 -5.55
C SER A 910 -0.81 -29.97 -6.90
N LEU A 911 -2.05 -29.47 -6.88
CA LEU A 911 -2.80 -29.06 -8.07
C LEU A 911 -2.31 -27.71 -8.61
N ASP A 912 -1.97 -26.77 -7.71
CA ASP A 912 -1.49 -25.43 -8.07
C ASP A 912 0.03 -25.38 -8.33
N PHE A 913 0.82 -26.24 -7.66
CA PHE A 913 2.28 -26.24 -7.76
C PHE A 913 2.91 -27.60 -8.09
N SER A 914 3.44 -27.72 -9.32
CA SER A 914 4.18 -28.90 -9.81
C SER A 914 5.59 -29.10 -9.21
N THR A 915 5.92 -28.49 -8.08
CA THR A 915 7.30 -28.45 -7.54
C THR A 915 7.32 -28.67 -6.03
N ALA A 916 7.98 -29.74 -5.57
CA ALA A 916 8.09 -30.09 -4.15
C ALA A 916 8.61 -28.94 -3.24
N LYS A 917 9.38 -27.99 -3.81
CA LYS A 917 9.80 -26.75 -3.14
C LYS A 917 8.62 -25.96 -2.51
N ALA A 918 7.41 -26.03 -3.08
CA ALA A 918 6.22 -25.36 -2.57
C ALA A 918 5.60 -26.02 -1.32
N LEU A 919 5.95 -27.28 -1.04
CA LEU A 919 5.60 -28.00 0.19
C LEU A 919 6.54 -27.59 1.34
N VAL A 920 7.84 -27.50 1.03
CA VAL A 920 8.91 -27.09 1.96
C VAL A 920 8.83 -25.60 2.34
N GLU A 921 8.60 -24.71 1.36
CA GLU A 921 8.61 -23.26 1.61
C GLU A 921 7.28 -22.76 2.17
N LYS A 922 7.31 -22.29 3.43
CA LYS A 922 6.23 -21.55 4.10
C LYS A 922 5.74 -20.33 3.31
N GLY A 923 6.64 -19.63 2.63
CA GLY A 923 6.33 -18.43 1.84
C GLY A 923 5.90 -17.25 2.70
N TRP A 924 5.13 -16.33 2.11
CA TRP A 924 4.57 -15.16 2.79
C TRP A 924 3.16 -15.45 3.32
N GLY A 925 2.81 -14.86 4.47
CA GLY A 925 1.42 -14.82 4.96
C GLY A 925 1.08 -15.67 6.17
N GLY A 926 2.08 -16.09 6.95
CA GLY A 926 1.84 -16.87 8.17
C GLY A 926 1.55 -18.35 7.88
N GLY A 927 0.92 -19.03 8.84
CA GLY A 927 0.82 -20.50 8.85
C GLY A 927 2.19 -21.18 8.95
N LYS A 928 2.23 -22.46 8.58
CA LYS A 928 3.40 -23.34 8.54
C LYS A 928 3.60 -23.91 7.13
N SER A 929 4.73 -24.53 6.84
CA SER A 929 4.90 -25.31 5.60
C SER A 929 4.21 -26.67 5.68
N VAL A 930 4.03 -27.38 4.56
CA VAL A 930 3.40 -28.73 4.57
C VAL A 930 4.29 -29.73 5.29
N GLU A 931 5.61 -29.65 5.07
CA GLU A 931 6.59 -30.49 5.77
C GLU A 931 6.64 -30.19 7.28
N GLU A 932 6.51 -28.91 7.66
CA GLU A 932 6.42 -28.49 9.06
C GLU A 932 5.16 -29.07 9.74
N LEU A 933 4.00 -29.00 9.07
CA LEU A 933 2.74 -29.57 9.56
C LEU A 933 2.75 -31.11 9.64
N TRP A 934 3.36 -31.80 8.67
CA TRP A 934 3.60 -33.25 8.78
C TRP A 934 4.47 -33.56 9.99
N ALA A 935 5.54 -32.77 10.22
CA ALA A 935 6.43 -32.96 11.36
C ALA A 935 5.71 -32.71 12.70
N ASP A 936 4.89 -31.66 12.82
CA ASP A 936 4.05 -31.45 14.01
C ASP A 936 3.15 -32.66 14.28
N ALA A 937 2.41 -33.13 13.27
CA ALA A 937 1.42 -34.21 13.42
C ALA A 937 2.06 -35.58 13.70
N TYR A 938 3.20 -35.91 13.09
CA TYR A 938 3.98 -37.09 13.46
C TYR A 938 4.59 -36.96 14.86
N THR A 939 5.01 -35.77 15.28
CA THR A 939 5.51 -35.54 16.64
C THR A 939 4.41 -35.79 17.68
N ALA A 940 3.21 -35.24 17.47
CA ALA A 940 2.05 -35.45 18.34
C ALA A 940 1.69 -36.93 18.47
N ARG A 941 1.77 -37.70 17.37
CA ARG A 941 1.59 -39.16 17.40
C ARG A 941 2.71 -39.87 18.17
N GLY A 942 3.95 -39.42 18.02
CA GLY A 942 5.09 -39.89 18.82
C GLY A 942 4.89 -39.66 20.32
N GLU A 943 4.47 -38.46 20.72
CA GLU A 943 4.17 -38.10 22.12
C GLU A 943 3.03 -38.95 22.71
N LEU A 944 1.95 -39.17 21.94
CA LEU A 944 0.87 -40.09 22.32
C LEU A 944 1.38 -41.53 22.52
N LEU A 945 2.24 -42.03 21.63
CA LEU A 945 2.86 -43.35 21.76
C LEU A 945 3.81 -43.44 22.97
N ILE A 946 4.50 -42.35 23.35
CA ILE A 946 5.25 -42.27 24.62
C ILE A 946 4.31 -42.39 25.83
N ALA A 947 3.18 -41.68 25.83
CA ALA A 947 2.19 -41.75 26.91
C ALA A 947 1.59 -43.17 27.06
N GLN A 948 1.35 -43.86 25.94
CA GLN A 948 0.97 -45.27 25.87
C GLN A 948 2.12 -46.25 26.19
N ARG A 949 3.34 -45.75 26.44
CA ARG A 949 4.59 -46.50 26.70
C ARG A 949 5.14 -47.31 25.52
N ILE A 950 4.65 -47.09 24.30
CA ILE A 950 5.07 -47.76 23.06
C ILE A 950 6.29 -47.05 22.45
N LYS A 951 7.38 -46.94 23.25
CA LYS A 951 8.58 -46.14 22.90
C LYS A 951 9.23 -46.51 21.55
N HIS A 952 9.14 -47.77 21.12
CA HIS A 952 9.67 -48.22 19.83
C HIS A 952 8.94 -47.61 18.63
N GLU A 953 7.61 -47.49 18.68
CA GLU A 953 6.83 -46.91 17.59
C GLU A 953 6.93 -45.39 17.61
N ALA A 954 6.91 -44.78 18.80
CA ALA A 954 7.20 -43.36 19.00
C ALA A 954 8.51 -42.92 18.36
N ARG A 955 9.59 -43.72 18.52
CA ARG A 955 10.87 -43.50 17.82
C ARG A 955 10.69 -43.40 16.30
N THR A 956 9.90 -44.29 15.69
CA THR A 956 9.71 -44.26 14.22
C THR A 956 8.94 -43.03 13.77
N ASP A 957 8.04 -42.49 14.60
CA ASP A 957 7.29 -41.27 14.29
C ASP A 957 8.12 -40.00 14.51
N PHE A 958 8.97 -39.94 15.53
CA PHE A 958 9.96 -38.85 15.62
C PHE A 958 10.99 -38.92 14.47
N GLU A 959 11.42 -40.13 14.05
CA GLU A 959 12.29 -40.30 12.87
C GLU A 959 11.58 -39.91 11.56
N ARG A 960 10.24 -40.04 11.45
CA ARG A 960 9.43 -39.49 10.34
C ARG A 960 9.32 -37.97 10.43
N ALA A 961 9.03 -37.40 11.60
CA ALA A 961 8.92 -35.95 11.78
C ALA A 961 10.20 -35.22 11.35
N LEU A 962 11.37 -35.75 11.73
CA LEU A 962 12.68 -35.19 11.33
C LEU A 962 13.09 -35.49 9.87
N LEU A 963 12.36 -36.35 9.16
CA LEU A 963 12.52 -36.52 7.71
C LEU A 963 11.84 -35.37 6.94
N HIS A 964 10.71 -34.89 7.44
CA HIS A 964 9.98 -33.74 6.90
C HIS A 964 10.62 -32.40 7.34
N TYR A 965 10.82 -32.20 8.64
CA TYR A 965 11.40 -30.98 9.20
C TYR A 965 12.58 -31.29 10.15
N PRO A 966 13.84 -31.28 9.65
CA PRO A 966 15.01 -31.72 10.43
C PRO A 966 15.32 -30.90 11.70
N ASP A 967 14.90 -29.64 11.75
CA ASP A 967 15.13 -28.71 12.87
C ASP A 967 13.97 -28.71 13.90
N HIS A 968 13.08 -29.72 13.89
CA HIS A 968 11.88 -29.74 14.74
C HIS A 968 12.21 -29.92 16.23
N PRO A 969 11.90 -28.97 17.14
CA PRO A 969 12.37 -29.04 18.53
C PRO A 969 11.82 -30.23 19.29
N GLN A 970 10.49 -30.41 19.32
CA GLN A 970 9.83 -31.48 20.07
C GLN A 970 10.26 -32.89 19.59
N ALA A 971 10.23 -33.18 18.28
CA ALA A 971 10.74 -34.46 17.75
C ALA A 971 12.23 -34.70 18.01
N ILE A 972 13.09 -33.67 18.01
CA ILE A 972 14.49 -33.84 18.43
C ILE A 972 14.56 -34.29 19.89
N VAL A 973 13.83 -33.65 20.80
CA VAL A 973 13.82 -33.99 22.23
C VAL A 973 13.22 -35.39 22.45
N GLY A 974 12.04 -35.67 21.89
CA GLY A 974 11.37 -36.96 21.97
C GLY A 974 12.21 -38.12 21.43
N LEU A 975 12.83 -37.96 20.25
CA LEU A 975 13.77 -38.94 19.71
C LEU A 975 15.00 -39.11 20.60
N SER A 976 15.58 -38.02 21.09
CA SER A 976 16.81 -38.07 21.88
C SER A 976 16.59 -38.74 23.23
N ASN A 977 15.45 -38.51 23.89
CA ASN A 977 15.07 -39.21 25.11
C ASN A 977 14.95 -40.72 24.89
N VAL A 978 14.27 -41.16 23.82
CA VAL A 978 14.17 -42.59 23.47
C VAL A 978 15.52 -43.21 23.09
N LEU A 979 16.44 -42.45 22.49
CA LEU A 979 17.80 -42.90 22.20
C LEU A 979 18.67 -43.01 23.46
N LEU A 980 18.45 -42.15 24.46
CA LEU A 980 19.10 -42.25 25.78
C LEU A 980 18.55 -43.46 26.56
N ASP A 981 17.23 -43.67 26.60
CA ASP A 981 16.61 -44.87 27.21
C ASP A 981 17.22 -46.19 26.65
N ILE A 982 17.51 -46.24 25.35
CA ILE A 982 18.15 -47.38 24.68
C ILE A 982 19.62 -47.55 25.10
N TYR A 983 20.34 -46.46 25.36
CA TYR A 983 21.73 -46.50 25.83
C TYR A 983 21.83 -47.02 27.27
N SER A 984 21.01 -46.45 28.15
CA SER A 984 20.91 -46.73 29.60
C SER A 984 20.24 -48.09 29.89
N LYS A 985 19.53 -48.65 28.88
CA LYS A 985 18.88 -49.97 28.81
C LYS A 985 17.49 -50.06 29.45
N ASP A 986 16.82 -48.94 29.65
CA ASP A 986 15.43 -48.88 30.14
C ASP A 986 14.41 -49.41 29.12
N ILE A 987 14.81 -49.48 27.84
CA ILE A 987 14.15 -50.28 26.80
C ILE A 987 15.18 -51.14 26.03
N PRO A 988 14.76 -52.29 25.50
CA PRO A 988 15.62 -53.12 24.65
C PRO A 988 15.96 -52.41 23.33
N MET A 989 17.03 -52.86 22.68
CA MET A 989 17.51 -52.28 21.42
C MET A 989 16.58 -52.60 20.22
N GLU A 990 15.90 -53.74 20.27
CA GLU A 990 14.89 -54.18 19.31
C GLU A 990 13.58 -54.51 20.06
N PRO A 991 12.40 -54.30 19.44
CA PRO A 991 11.13 -54.64 20.08
C PRO A 991 11.06 -56.15 20.37
N THR A 992 10.90 -56.50 21.64
CA THR A 992 10.81 -57.90 22.09
C THR A 992 9.55 -58.55 21.54
N LYS A 993 9.71 -59.35 20.48
CA LYS A 993 8.63 -60.19 19.93
C LYS A 993 8.11 -61.14 21.01
N THR A 994 6.93 -60.81 21.54
CA THR A 994 6.18 -61.64 22.50
C THR A 994 5.92 -63.00 21.85
N THR A 995 6.75 -63.98 22.21
CA THR A 995 6.63 -65.34 21.70
C THR A 995 5.67 -66.09 22.60
N GLU A 996 4.38 -66.13 22.23
CA GLU A 996 3.39 -66.98 22.90
C GLU A 996 3.71 -68.45 22.64
N ILE A 997 4.54 -69.05 23.49
CA ILE A 997 4.86 -70.47 23.44
C ILE A 997 3.67 -71.27 23.99
N ILE A 998 2.69 -71.55 23.14
CA ILE A 998 1.67 -72.58 23.38
C ILE A 998 2.28 -73.94 22.99
N PRO A 999 2.52 -74.87 23.94
CA PRO A 999 3.16 -76.14 23.64
C PRO A 999 2.16 -77.16 23.09
N VAL A 1000 2.32 -77.53 21.81
CA VAL A 1000 1.63 -78.69 21.19
C VAL A 1000 2.67 -79.66 20.64
N LEU A 1001 2.61 -80.91 21.11
CA LEU A 1001 3.48 -82.01 20.69
C LEU A 1001 2.94 -82.72 19.41
N PRO A 1002 3.78 -83.49 18.68
CA PRO A 1002 3.72 -83.49 17.21
C PRO A 1002 3.19 -84.78 16.59
N MET A 1003 2.88 -84.75 15.28
CA MET A 1003 2.90 -85.96 14.44
C MET A 1003 3.15 -85.71 12.94
N GLN A 1004 4.22 -86.35 12.44
CA GLN A 1004 4.37 -87.02 11.13
C GLN A 1004 4.16 -86.27 9.79
N ALA A 1005 5.27 -86.11 9.06
CA ALA A 1005 5.38 -86.24 7.59
C ALA A 1005 5.87 -87.70 7.27
N PRO A 1006 6.31 -88.12 6.04
CA PRO A 1006 6.48 -87.47 4.72
C PRO A 1006 5.81 -88.36 3.60
N PRO A 1007 6.23 -88.50 2.31
CA PRO A 1007 7.33 -87.88 1.52
C PRO A 1007 7.06 -87.52 0.03
N SER A 1008 8.16 -87.16 -0.67
CA SER A 1008 8.44 -87.21 -2.14
C SER A 1008 7.98 -86.03 -3.02
N SER A 1009 8.80 -85.51 -3.98
CA SER A 1009 10.26 -85.60 -4.17
C SER A 1009 10.81 -84.52 -5.12
N GLU A 1010 12.14 -84.41 -5.20
CA GLU A 1010 13.00 -83.74 -6.21
C GLU A 1010 12.98 -82.18 -6.27
N ALA A 1011 14.04 -81.38 -6.02
CA ALA A 1011 15.51 -81.40 -6.27
C ALA A 1011 15.92 -80.65 -7.58
N VAL A 1012 17.06 -79.94 -7.71
CA VAL A 1012 18.16 -79.51 -6.80
C VAL A 1012 18.78 -78.21 -7.39
N ALA A 1013 19.39 -77.27 -6.63
CA ALA A 1013 20.83 -77.22 -6.26
C ALA A 1013 21.17 -75.97 -5.41
N GLU A 1014 22.46 -75.71 -5.14
CA GLU A 1014 22.99 -74.64 -4.27
C GLU A 1014 24.16 -73.84 -4.92
N ALA A 1015 24.52 -72.67 -4.37
CA ALA A 1015 25.88 -72.11 -4.40
C ALA A 1015 26.10 -71.03 -3.31
N GLU A 1016 27.24 -71.08 -2.59
CA GLU A 1016 27.62 -70.12 -1.53
C GLU A 1016 28.33 -68.84 -2.04
N PRO A 1017 28.30 -67.74 -1.27
CA PRO A 1017 29.34 -66.71 -1.26
C PRO A 1017 30.43 -67.00 -0.20
N LYS A 1018 31.67 -67.23 -0.63
CA LYS A 1018 32.79 -67.63 0.23
C LYS A 1018 33.32 -66.50 1.13
N LYS A 1019 33.66 -66.83 2.37
CA LYS A 1019 34.50 -65.98 3.24
C LYS A 1019 35.95 -66.00 2.74
N HIS A 1020 36.57 -64.82 2.60
CA HIS A 1020 38.02 -64.70 2.44
C HIS A 1020 38.60 -63.81 3.54
N HIS A 1021 39.52 -64.35 4.33
CA HIS A 1021 40.38 -63.55 5.22
C HIS A 1021 41.49 -62.90 4.39
N LEU A 1022 41.79 -61.63 4.69
CA LEU A 1022 43.10 -61.03 4.51
C LEU A 1022 43.38 -60.13 5.72
N THR A 1023 44.56 -60.30 6.33
CA THR A 1023 44.93 -59.68 7.61
C THR A 1023 45.90 -58.52 7.41
N SER A 1024 45.65 -57.39 8.09
CA SER A 1024 46.67 -56.37 8.35
C SER A 1024 46.58 -55.93 9.81
N HIS A 1025 47.61 -56.24 10.61
CA HIS A 1025 47.63 -55.94 12.05
C HIS A 1025 47.99 -54.48 12.33
N ILE A 1026 47.05 -53.73 12.90
CA ILE A 1026 47.33 -52.70 13.91
C ILE A 1026 46.29 -52.90 15.03
N PRO A 1027 46.68 -53.18 16.28
CA PRO A 1027 45.72 -53.35 17.38
C PRO A 1027 45.27 -51.99 17.92
N SER A 1028 44.31 -51.35 17.23
CA SER A 1028 43.52 -50.28 17.86
C SER A 1028 42.58 -50.87 18.91
N ALA A 1029 42.31 -50.13 19.98
CA ALA A 1029 41.48 -50.57 21.11
C ALA A 1029 39.99 -50.72 20.76
N GLU A 1030 39.56 -50.19 19.62
CA GLU A 1030 38.16 -50.12 19.18
C GLU A 1030 37.52 -51.50 18.91
N ASN A 1031 38.34 -52.54 18.68
CA ASN A 1031 37.89 -53.85 18.19
C ASN A 1031 37.44 -54.82 19.32
N GLN A 1032 37.03 -54.30 20.48
CA GLN A 1032 36.60 -55.09 21.66
C GLN A 1032 35.12 -54.91 22.03
N LEU A 1033 34.41 -53.94 21.45
CA LEU A 1033 32.99 -53.69 21.73
C LEU A 1033 32.10 -54.64 20.92
N SER A 1034 31.08 -55.22 21.56
CA SER A 1034 30.08 -56.02 20.85
C SER A 1034 29.16 -55.14 20.00
N PRO A 1035 28.53 -55.67 18.93
CA PRO A 1035 27.57 -54.91 18.13
C PRO A 1035 26.47 -54.18 18.94
N PRO A 1036 25.81 -54.77 19.97
CA PRO A 1036 24.83 -54.06 20.79
C PRO A 1036 25.43 -53.08 21.82
N GLU A 1037 26.76 -53.03 21.99
CA GLU A 1037 27.42 -51.94 22.71
C GLU A 1037 27.70 -50.76 21.76
N LEU A 1038 28.23 -51.04 20.57
CA LEU A 1038 28.48 -50.05 19.52
C LEU A 1038 27.17 -49.36 19.11
N SER A 1039 26.08 -50.11 18.92
CA SER A 1039 24.76 -49.55 18.59
C SER A 1039 24.18 -48.66 19.70
N ARG A 1040 24.46 -48.93 20.98
CA ARG A 1040 24.04 -48.07 22.09
C ARG A 1040 24.87 -46.80 22.18
N LEU A 1041 26.19 -46.89 22.02
CA LEU A 1041 27.06 -45.71 21.91
C LEU A 1041 26.61 -44.79 20.76
N ALA A 1042 26.29 -45.37 19.60
CA ALA A 1042 25.72 -44.62 18.47
C ALA A 1042 24.36 -43.97 18.77
N ALA A 1043 23.53 -44.56 19.64
CA ALA A 1043 22.27 -43.95 20.09
C ALA A 1043 22.51 -42.70 20.96
N ARG A 1044 23.35 -42.82 21.99
CA ARG A 1044 23.76 -41.68 22.84
C ARG A 1044 24.41 -40.58 22.03
N ASP A 1045 25.36 -40.93 21.16
CA ASP A 1045 26.12 -39.94 20.38
C ASP A 1045 25.21 -39.25 19.34
N ARG A 1046 24.19 -39.94 18.80
CA ARG A 1046 23.15 -39.31 17.98
C ARG A 1046 22.27 -38.35 18.79
N ALA A 1047 21.79 -38.77 19.97
CA ALA A 1047 21.02 -37.90 20.87
C ALA A 1047 21.79 -36.63 21.23
N PHE A 1048 23.05 -36.78 21.66
CA PHE A 1048 23.93 -35.67 22.00
C PHE A 1048 24.12 -34.70 20.82
N ASN A 1049 24.38 -35.20 19.61
CA ASN A 1049 24.57 -34.34 18.44
C ASN A 1049 23.29 -33.61 18.01
N LEU A 1050 22.12 -34.24 18.11
CA LEU A 1050 20.83 -33.60 17.83
C LEU A 1050 20.54 -32.48 18.84
N LEU A 1051 20.63 -32.78 20.13
CA LEU A 1051 20.38 -31.83 21.22
C LEU A 1051 21.38 -30.67 21.23
N SER A 1052 22.67 -30.96 21.08
CA SER A 1052 23.73 -29.95 21.01
C SER A 1052 23.64 -29.09 19.73
N THR A 1053 22.93 -29.54 18.70
CA THR A 1053 22.58 -28.70 17.55
C THR A 1053 21.37 -27.83 17.90
N LEU A 1054 20.28 -28.43 18.37
CA LEU A 1054 19.02 -27.75 18.70
C LEU A 1054 19.20 -26.56 19.66
N THR A 1055 19.97 -26.71 20.74
CA THR A 1055 20.17 -25.64 21.72
C THR A 1055 20.94 -24.43 21.17
N LYS A 1056 21.63 -24.57 20.03
CA LYS A 1056 22.27 -23.46 19.30
C LYS A 1056 21.33 -22.81 18.28
N LEU A 1057 20.40 -23.58 17.69
CA LEU A 1057 19.39 -23.07 16.76
C LEU A 1057 18.46 -22.05 17.44
N GLY A 1058 17.98 -21.09 16.64
CA GLY A 1058 17.01 -20.07 17.08
C GLY A 1058 15.66 -20.62 17.57
N ALA A 1059 15.39 -21.92 17.38
CA ALA A 1059 14.20 -22.62 17.84
C ALA A 1059 14.37 -23.39 19.17
N GLY A 1060 15.60 -23.62 19.64
CA GLY A 1060 15.88 -24.46 20.82
C GLY A 1060 16.62 -23.80 21.98
N TRP A 1061 17.15 -22.59 21.81
CA TRP A 1061 17.89 -21.90 22.88
C TRP A 1061 17.04 -21.57 24.13
N ASP A 1062 15.74 -21.30 23.93
CA ASP A 1062 14.76 -20.92 24.97
C ASP A 1062 13.97 -22.13 25.53
N TYR A 1063 14.31 -23.35 25.10
CA TYR A 1063 13.49 -24.55 25.32
C TYR A 1063 14.11 -25.45 26.40
N SER A 1064 13.60 -25.34 27.64
CA SER A 1064 14.11 -26.03 28.83
C SER A 1064 14.24 -27.54 28.65
N GLU A 1065 13.23 -28.23 28.11
CA GLU A 1065 13.24 -29.68 27.86
C GLU A 1065 14.43 -30.14 26.99
N ALA A 1066 14.87 -29.31 26.03
CA ALA A 1066 16.04 -29.60 25.20
C ALA A 1066 17.36 -29.46 25.95
N TRP A 1067 17.46 -28.52 26.90
CA TRP A 1067 18.61 -28.40 27.80
C TRP A 1067 18.61 -29.51 28.86
N TYR A 1068 17.46 -29.89 29.41
CA TYR A 1068 17.34 -31.03 30.33
C TYR A 1068 17.82 -32.34 29.68
N ALA A 1069 17.34 -32.64 28.47
CA ALA A 1069 17.79 -33.80 27.71
C ALA A 1069 19.29 -33.72 27.36
N LEU A 1070 19.82 -32.51 27.08
CA LEU A 1070 21.25 -32.30 26.82
C LEU A 1070 22.11 -32.50 28.07
N ALA A 1071 21.62 -32.15 29.26
CA ALA A 1071 22.28 -32.48 30.52
C ALA A 1071 22.38 -34.00 30.72
N GLY A 1072 21.28 -34.73 30.54
CA GLY A 1072 21.28 -36.20 30.58
C GLY A 1072 22.27 -36.81 29.59
N ALA A 1073 22.35 -36.27 28.37
CA ALA A 1073 23.35 -36.69 27.37
C ALA A 1073 24.80 -36.36 27.79
N TYR A 1074 25.05 -35.32 28.58
CA TYR A 1074 26.35 -35.04 29.19
C TYR A 1074 26.67 -36.00 30.36
N GLU A 1075 25.69 -36.34 31.20
CA GLU A 1075 25.86 -37.29 32.31
C GLU A 1075 26.20 -38.69 31.79
N GLU A 1076 25.46 -39.18 30.79
CA GLU A 1076 25.70 -40.46 30.10
C GLU A 1076 26.98 -40.46 29.23
N SER A 1077 27.60 -39.29 29.08
CA SER A 1077 28.93 -39.09 28.50
C SER A 1077 30.04 -38.86 29.54
N GLY A 1078 29.73 -38.94 30.85
CA GLY A 1078 30.66 -38.73 31.96
C GLY A 1078 31.09 -37.27 32.19
N GLN A 1079 30.46 -36.29 31.52
CA GLN A 1079 30.83 -34.87 31.58
C GLN A 1079 30.03 -34.13 32.66
N ILE A 1080 30.09 -34.65 33.89
CA ILE A 1080 29.23 -34.26 35.03
C ILE A 1080 29.24 -32.74 35.33
N GLU A 1081 30.39 -32.06 35.24
CA GLU A 1081 30.43 -30.61 35.49
C GLU A 1081 29.65 -29.80 34.43
N LYS A 1082 29.71 -30.20 33.15
CA LYS A 1082 28.89 -29.58 32.09
C LYS A 1082 27.40 -29.91 32.25
N ALA A 1083 27.08 -31.11 32.75
CA ALA A 1083 25.69 -31.43 33.08
C ALA A 1083 25.15 -30.48 34.15
N LYS A 1084 25.92 -30.19 35.22
CA LYS A 1084 25.53 -29.18 36.22
C LYS A 1084 25.36 -27.78 35.62
N GLU A 1085 26.30 -27.33 34.77
CA GLU A 1085 26.21 -26.03 34.08
C GLU A 1085 24.91 -25.93 33.26
N VAL A 1086 24.58 -26.98 32.50
CA VAL A 1086 23.36 -27.04 31.69
C VAL A 1086 22.09 -27.21 32.53
N LEU A 1087 22.14 -27.93 33.65
CA LEU A 1087 20.99 -28.07 34.57
C LEU A 1087 20.67 -26.74 35.26
N TRP A 1088 21.66 -25.94 35.65
CA TRP A 1088 21.41 -24.60 36.18
C TRP A 1088 20.75 -23.70 35.14
N TRP A 1089 21.23 -23.69 33.90
CA TRP A 1089 20.59 -22.97 32.81
C TRP A 1089 19.16 -23.48 32.52
N CYS A 1090 18.94 -24.79 32.61
CA CYS A 1090 17.60 -25.39 32.48
C CYS A 1090 16.65 -24.92 33.59
N VAL A 1091 17.12 -24.78 34.83
CA VAL A 1091 16.33 -24.24 35.95
C VAL A 1091 16.02 -22.76 35.73
N GLU A 1092 16.99 -21.94 35.31
CA GLU A 1092 16.75 -20.52 34.99
C GLU A 1092 15.72 -20.33 33.86
N LEU A 1093 15.72 -21.23 32.87
CA LEU A 1093 14.71 -21.29 31.82
C LEU A 1093 13.34 -21.76 32.32
N GLU A 1094 13.26 -22.69 33.27
CA GLU A 1094 11.99 -23.24 33.77
C GLU A 1094 11.33 -22.33 34.81
N ASP A 1095 12.10 -21.76 35.74
CA ASP A 1095 11.65 -20.78 36.76
C ASP A 1095 10.97 -19.54 36.17
N THR A 1096 11.20 -19.27 34.88
CA THR A 1096 10.58 -18.17 34.13
C THR A 1096 9.80 -18.63 32.88
N HIS A 1097 9.49 -19.92 32.75
CA HIS A 1097 8.75 -20.47 31.60
C HIS A 1097 7.23 -20.17 31.71
N PRO A 1098 6.56 -19.72 30.64
CA PRO A 1098 5.10 -19.51 30.62
C PRO A 1098 4.35 -20.82 30.32
N VAL A 1099 3.05 -20.88 30.67
CA VAL A 1099 2.22 -22.08 30.43
C VAL A 1099 2.13 -22.50 28.95
N ARG A 1100 2.34 -21.55 28.03
CA ARG A 1100 2.49 -21.80 26.58
C ARG A 1100 3.58 -20.88 26.03
N LYS A 1101 4.42 -21.40 25.12
CA LYS A 1101 5.61 -20.72 24.54
C LYS A 1101 5.30 -19.29 24.06
N TRP A 1102 6.20 -18.33 24.28
CA TRP A 1102 6.01 -16.89 23.95
C TRP A 1102 5.51 -16.63 22.52
N LYS A 1103 5.96 -17.44 21.55
CA LYS A 1103 5.53 -17.38 20.14
C LYS A 1103 4.02 -17.55 19.92
N SER A 1104 3.28 -18.06 20.90
CA SER A 1104 1.81 -18.14 20.87
C SER A 1104 1.12 -16.76 20.80
N VAL A 1105 1.79 -15.71 21.30
CA VAL A 1105 1.34 -14.31 21.22
C VAL A 1105 1.79 -13.66 19.91
N ALA A 1106 3.01 -13.98 19.49
CA ALA A 1106 3.72 -13.38 18.36
C ALA A 1106 3.23 -13.90 16.99
N VAL A 1107 1.91 -13.95 16.79
CA VAL A 1107 1.26 -14.44 15.56
C VAL A 1107 1.65 -13.59 14.33
N GLY A 1108 2.04 -12.33 14.53
CA GLY A 1108 2.66 -11.45 13.54
C GLY A 1108 4.09 -11.03 13.93
N GLY A 1109 4.82 -11.84 14.70
CA GLY A 1109 6.12 -11.48 15.26
C GLY A 1109 6.02 -10.38 16.32
N PHE A 1110 7.00 -9.46 16.30
CA PHE A 1110 7.06 -8.27 17.18
C PHE A 1110 6.15 -7.11 16.70
N VAL A 1111 5.16 -7.39 15.85
CA VAL A 1111 4.30 -6.38 15.21
C VAL A 1111 2.82 -6.67 15.49
N LEU A 1112 2.05 -5.62 15.78
CA LEU A 1112 0.58 -5.62 15.88
C LEU A 1112 -0.10 -5.30 14.54
#